data_AF-E9DXE9-F1
#
_entry.id   AF-E9DXE9-F1
#
_cell.length_a   1.000
_cell.length_b   1.000
_cell.length_c   1.000
_cell.angle_alpha   90.00
_cell.angle_beta   90.00
_cell.angle_gamma   90.00
#
_symmetry.space_group_name_H-M   'P 1'
#
loop_
_entity.id
_entity.type
_entity.pdbx_description
1 polymer ?
#
loop_
_entity_poly.entity_id
_entity_poly.type
_entity_poly.pdbx_seq_one_letter_code
_entity_poly.pdbx_strand_id
1 'polypeptide(L)'
;MGAKGDRKSDDTAIINQILEYAANTSSVVFFPYGEYLVSDTVNIPVGSRIVGQVWPQIIGAGKAFQDERLPRPVVRVSQPGDAGIIEISDMLFTTYAGSAGAVVVEWNVQQSTQGSACMWNSPIRVGGASQSGLQARECPKKTGNVNKNCIGAALLLHLTPSSSAYLENIWAWTADHDLDTPDQTQIDIYVGRGILIESQKPTWLWGTASEHNVLYQYQLSDAKEVFLSMIQTETPYYQPSPHAPAPFSPGIFPNDPTFKDCSASSTQCAMAWALRLIHSTDVFIYCAGLYSFFSDYSQTCLATEDCQAASVQIEQSFGVWIYSLATKATVEMVSPMNYPATLAAENQNGFLSSILAWLAGAEKTIGVTFVGWPIFEQGSLRQTTVSPACEAALYQSIKCHDATKRLMDSPYISPINNPTLLQSMCESSCNASINYVHDSVSAACEYTPDLAEGIPAIGMFDLFRDRWEELCFTDPSTGDYCNEVIANFAPVKDLDSMKESELCSHCNIERLAMMQKSPYSAYDALVREQYEFVAKTCGKKDAVFDPATGGMHVNIDEPGSICASNTTYTAKDGDTCDSISVASNVSSVSLYWINSEIPDCQKIPVDTELCLPMPCESLWHVKQEDTCFDISVASSISERQLRDWNQGLETDCMNLHDVKWGSSLCVKPQTPVFNITNDNSLDPWGHATERRDASDPGSNPRCISFATFSKGDTCQSFAEAWNIGTADLIKLVSVG
;
A
#
# COMPACT_ATOMS: atom_id res chain seq x y z
N MET A 1 18.41 -34.05 13.58
CA MET A 1 17.68 -34.72 12.48
C MET A 1 18.28 -34.38 11.10
N GLY A 2 19.61 -34.23 10.98
CA GLY A 2 20.29 -34.03 9.69
C GLY A 2 20.94 -32.65 9.51
N ALA A 3 20.38 -31.60 10.11
CA ALA A 3 21.01 -30.28 10.19
C ALA A 3 22.39 -30.35 10.85
N LYS A 4 23.37 -29.69 10.26
CA LYS A 4 24.78 -29.80 10.66
C LYS A 4 25.20 -28.74 11.66
N GLY A 5 24.73 -27.50 11.50
CA GLY A 5 25.12 -26.38 12.36
C GLY A 5 26.64 -26.10 12.30
N ASP A 6 27.28 -26.40 11.17
CA ASP A 6 28.73 -26.32 10.97
C ASP A 6 29.18 -25.08 10.16
N ARG A 7 28.22 -24.21 9.82
CA ARG A 7 28.35 -22.99 9.02
C ARG A 7 28.91 -23.17 7.61
N LYS A 8 28.90 -24.39 7.10
CA LYS A 8 29.38 -24.70 5.76
C LYS A 8 28.30 -25.39 4.95
N SER A 9 27.63 -26.34 5.59
CA SER A 9 26.49 -27.05 5.04
C SER A 9 25.31 -26.09 4.98
N ASP A 10 24.63 -26.07 3.84
CA ASP A 10 23.34 -25.40 3.71
C ASP A 10 22.28 -26.25 4.43
N ASP A 11 21.80 -25.73 5.56
CA ASP A 11 20.84 -26.40 6.41
C ASP A 11 19.38 -25.99 6.11
N THR A 12 19.13 -25.14 5.09
CA THR A 12 17.78 -24.61 4.81
C THR A 12 16.74 -25.72 4.62
N ALA A 13 16.98 -26.64 3.69
CA ALA A 13 15.99 -27.65 3.31
C ALA A 13 15.68 -28.59 4.48
N ILE A 14 16.71 -28.99 5.24
CA ILE A 14 16.54 -29.93 6.34
C ILE A 14 15.89 -29.27 7.56
N ILE A 15 16.19 -27.99 7.84
CA ILE A 15 15.52 -27.24 8.90
C ILE A 15 14.02 -27.09 8.60
N ASN A 16 13.67 -26.69 7.37
CA ASN A 16 12.26 -26.57 6.96
C ASN A 16 11.50 -27.90 7.13
N GLN A 17 12.09 -29.02 6.70
CA GLN A 17 11.49 -30.35 6.89
C GLN A 17 11.31 -30.72 8.38
N ILE A 18 12.28 -30.39 9.23
CA ILE A 18 12.21 -30.66 10.68
C ILE A 18 11.09 -29.85 11.31
N LEU A 19 11.00 -28.55 11.01
CA LEU A 19 9.99 -27.66 11.56
C LEU A 19 8.59 -28.07 11.14
N GLU A 20 8.38 -28.40 9.87
CA GLU A 20 7.11 -28.90 9.35
C GLU A 20 6.69 -30.23 10.00
N TYR A 21 7.61 -31.19 10.09
CA TYR A 21 7.33 -32.46 10.75
C TYR A 21 6.99 -32.27 12.23
N ALA A 22 7.72 -31.39 12.94
CA ALA A 22 7.50 -31.14 14.35
C ALA A 22 6.17 -30.45 14.62
N ALA A 23 5.82 -29.42 13.84
CA ALA A 23 4.52 -28.76 13.92
C ALA A 23 3.37 -29.76 13.71
N ASN A 24 3.46 -30.60 12.68
CA ASN A 24 2.45 -31.62 12.36
C ASN A 24 2.31 -32.70 13.45
N THR A 25 3.38 -32.97 14.20
CA THR A 25 3.38 -33.97 15.28
C THR A 25 3.26 -33.36 16.67
N SER A 26 3.09 -32.03 16.78
CA SER A 26 3.08 -31.30 18.05
C SER A 26 4.34 -31.53 18.90
N SER A 27 5.49 -31.73 18.25
CA SER A 27 6.79 -31.94 18.90
C SER A 27 7.52 -30.63 19.15
N VAL A 28 8.34 -30.58 20.20
CA VAL A 28 9.28 -29.46 20.43
C VAL A 28 10.54 -29.69 19.59
N VAL A 29 10.95 -28.68 18.83
CA VAL A 29 12.22 -28.68 18.09
C VAL A 29 13.31 -28.12 18.98
N PHE A 30 14.26 -28.97 19.33
CA PHE A 30 15.47 -28.56 20.02
C PHE A 30 16.58 -28.28 19.01
N PHE A 31 17.12 -27.05 19.02
CA PHE A 31 18.31 -26.68 18.25
C PHE A 31 19.56 -26.79 19.15
N PRO A 32 20.42 -27.81 18.96
CA PRO A 32 21.73 -27.83 19.62
C PRO A 32 22.55 -26.61 19.21
N TYR A 33 23.48 -26.19 20.07
CA TYR A 33 24.39 -25.11 19.75
C TYR A 33 25.09 -25.39 18.42
N GLY A 34 25.07 -24.40 17.53
CA GLY A 34 25.60 -24.52 16.18
C GLY A 34 25.31 -23.27 15.37
N GLU A 35 25.96 -23.20 14.21
CA GLU A 35 25.83 -22.10 13.26
C GLU A 35 25.21 -22.67 11.97
N TYR A 36 23.91 -22.48 11.81
CA TYR A 36 23.11 -23.07 10.75
C TYR A 36 23.02 -22.08 9.58
N LEU A 37 23.84 -22.31 8.55
CA LEU A 37 23.83 -21.50 7.34
C LEU A 37 22.58 -21.83 6.53
N VAL A 38 21.83 -20.80 6.12
CA VAL A 38 20.63 -20.95 5.30
C VAL A 38 20.75 -20.08 4.06
N SER A 39 20.58 -20.69 2.88
CA SER A 39 20.64 -20.00 1.59
C SER A 39 19.30 -19.48 1.09
N ASP A 40 18.22 -19.91 1.75
CA ASP A 40 16.85 -19.49 1.49
C ASP A 40 16.00 -19.47 2.78
N THR A 41 14.81 -18.87 2.72
CA THR A 41 13.88 -18.65 3.84
C THR A 41 13.61 -19.93 4.63
N VAL A 42 13.82 -19.85 5.94
CA VAL A 42 13.33 -20.82 6.92
C VAL A 42 11.91 -20.44 7.31
N ASN A 43 10.95 -21.30 7.00
CA ASN A 43 9.55 -21.13 7.38
C ASN A 43 9.31 -21.87 8.69
N ILE A 44 8.84 -21.15 9.71
CA ILE A 44 8.39 -21.70 10.99
C ILE A 44 6.87 -21.83 10.91
N PRO A 45 6.31 -23.04 10.78
CA PRO A 45 4.87 -23.23 10.64
C PRO A 45 4.13 -22.93 11.93
N VAL A 46 2.86 -22.55 11.82
CA VAL A 46 1.94 -22.49 12.97
C VAL A 46 1.93 -23.83 13.73
N GLY A 47 1.91 -23.77 15.05
CA GLY A 47 2.04 -24.93 15.95
C GLY A 47 3.47 -25.25 16.38
N SER A 48 4.48 -24.56 15.84
CA SER A 48 5.89 -24.78 16.18
C SER A 48 6.22 -24.38 17.62
N ARG A 49 7.03 -25.22 18.29
CA ARG A 49 7.68 -24.91 19.56
C ARG A 49 9.17 -25.16 19.42
N ILE A 50 9.98 -24.13 19.60
CA ILE A 50 11.43 -24.14 19.30
C ILE A 50 12.19 -23.71 20.54
N VAL A 51 13.22 -24.49 20.90
CA VAL A 51 14.12 -24.20 22.02
C VAL A 51 15.57 -24.37 21.57
N GLY A 52 16.36 -23.31 21.70
CA GLY A 52 17.79 -23.35 21.42
C GLY A 52 18.65 -23.72 22.63
N GLN A 53 19.85 -24.25 22.37
CA GLN A 53 20.87 -24.48 23.38
C GLN A 53 21.88 -23.31 23.38
N VAL A 54 21.66 -22.30 24.24
CA VAL A 54 22.61 -21.19 24.43
C VAL A 54 22.89 -20.45 23.11
N TRP A 55 21.83 -19.99 22.44
CA TRP A 55 21.85 -19.25 21.17
C TRP A 55 22.49 -19.95 19.96
N PRO A 56 21.99 -21.12 19.52
CA PRO A 56 22.19 -21.57 18.14
C PRO A 56 21.78 -20.49 17.14
N GLN A 57 22.55 -20.35 16.07
CA GLN A 57 22.44 -19.24 15.13
C GLN A 57 21.81 -19.72 13.81
N ILE A 58 20.73 -19.09 13.36
CA ILE A 58 20.29 -19.19 11.96
C ILE A 58 20.91 -18.03 11.19
N ILE A 59 21.71 -18.33 10.17
CA ILE A 59 22.55 -17.38 9.45
C ILE A 59 22.08 -17.29 7.99
N GLY A 60 21.36 -16.22 7.66
CA GLY A 60 20.99 -15.93 6.27
C GLY A 60 22.20 -15.56 5.43
N ALA A 61 22.39 -16.22 4.28
CA ALA A 61 23.49 -15.92 3.36
C ALA A 61 23.14 -16.26 1.91
N GLY A 62 23.87 -15.69 0.96
CA GLY A 62 23.74 -16.04 -0.45
C GLY A 62 22.74 -15.18 -1.22
N LYS A 63 22.49 -15.57 -2.47
CA LYS A 63 21.82 -14.72 -3.48
C LYS A 63 20.39 -14.32 -3.11
N ALA A 64 19.68 -15.14 -2.34
CA ALA A 64 18.30 -14.87 -1.95
C ALA A 64 18.14 -13.63 -1.08
N PHE A 65 19.22 -13.18 -0.41
CA PHE A 65 19.20 -12.07 0.53
C PHE A 65 20.10 -10.90 0.09
N GLN A 66 20.58 -10.88 -1.16
CA GLN A 66 21.60 -9.93 -1.61
C GLN A 66 21.05 -8.55 -2.03
N ASP A 67 19.79 -8.46 -2.43
CA ASP A 67 19.23 -7.26 -3.05
C ASP A 67 18.30 -6.53 -2.09
N GLU A 68 18.67 -5.31 -1.66
CA GLU A 68 17.82 -4.50 -0.76
C GLU A 68 16.45 -4.20 -1.36
N ARG A 69 16.36 -4.14 -2.69
CA ARG A 69 15.13 -3.80 -3.43
C ARG A 69 14.18 -4.99 -3.55
N LEU A 70 14.68 -6.19 -3.29
CA LEU A 70 13.89 -7.43 -3.24
C LEU A 70 14.06 -8.06 -1.85
N PRO A 71 13.60 -7.36 -0.78
CA PRO A 71 13.79 -7.83 0.57
C PRO A 71 13.13 -9.19 0.76
N ARG A 72 13.82 -10.11 1.43
CA ARG A 72 13.34 -11.47 1.66
C ARG A 72 13.60 -11.90 3.11
N PRO A 73 12.61 -12.55 3.76
CA PRO A 73 12.81 -13.07 5.11
C PRO A 73 13.83 -14.21 5.14
N VAL A 74 14.81 -14.11 6.04
CA VAL A 74 15.68 -15.23 6.42
C VAL A 74 14.86 -16.22 7.24
N VAL A 75 14.12 -15.74 8.23
CA VAL A 75 13.14 -16.52 8.99
C VAL A 75 11.76 -15.90 8.80
N ARG A 76 10.82 -16.73 8.33
CA ARG A 76 9.40 -16.39 8.25
C ARG A 76 8.62 -17.14 9.32
N VAL A 77 8.02 -16.41 10.25
CA VAL A 77 7.20 -16.95 11.33
C VAL A 77 5.74 -17.00 10.88
N SER A 78 5.37 -18.15 10.32
CA SER A 78 4.09 -18.46 9.65
C SER A 78 3.80 -17.63 8.40
N GLN A 79 2.72 -17.97 7.69
CA GLN A 79 2.23 -17.18 6.57
C GLN A 79 1.32 -16.05 7.06
N PRO A 80 1.20 -14.94 6.30
CA PRO A 80 0.20 -13.92 6.56
C PRO A 80 -1.21 -14.51 6.65
N GLY A 81 -1.94 -14.14 7.71
CA GLY A 81 -3.28 -14.66 8.00
C GLY A 81 -3.34 -15.95 8.82
N ASP A 82 -2.22 -16.63 9.07
CA ASP A 82 -2.20 -17.77 9.98
C ASP A 82 -2.45 -17.33 11.43
N ALA A 83 -3.28 -18.10 12.15
CA ALA A 83 -3.52 -17.89 13.57
C ALA A 83 -3.27 -19.17 14.37
N GLY A 84 -2.53 -19.09 15.48
CA GLY A 84 -2.25 -20.27 16.29
C GLY A 84 -1.23 -20.06 17.40
N ILE A 85 -0.43 -21.10 17.65
CA ILE A 85 0.59 -21.14 18.68
C ILE A 85 1.95 -21.17 17.99
N ILE A 86 2.86 -20.26 18.37
CA ILE A 86 4.28 -20.33 18.04
C ILE A 86 5.05 -19.93 19.30
N GLU A 87 5.96 -20.79 19.75
CA GLU A 87 6.83 -20.52 20.90
C GLU A 87 8.29 -20.65 20.44
N ILE A 88 9.08 -19.59 20.57
CA ILE A 88 10.52 -19.58 20.22
C ILE A 88 11.33 -19.12 21.43
N SER A 89 12.30 -19.90 21.86
CA SER A 89 13.24 -19.47 22.91
C SER A 89 14.69 -19.79 22.58
N ASP A 90 15.58 -18.95 23.10
CA ASP A 90 17.03 -19.19 23.13
C ASP A 90 17.67 -19.38 21.74
N MET A 91 17.13 -18.74 20.70
CA MET A 91 17.68 -18.73 19.34
C MET A 91 18.41 -17.42 19.03
N LEU A 92 19.40 -17.41 18.14
CA LEU A 92 19.96 -16.17 17.59
C LEU A 92 19.71 -16.12 16.09
N PHE A 93 19.21 -14.99 15.61
CA PHE A 93 19.01 -14.77 14.17
C PHE A 93 20.03 -13.74 13.66
N THR A 94 20.67 -14.05 12.54
CA THR A 94 21.76 -13.22 12.00
C THR A 94 21.90 -13.41 10.49
N THR A 95 22.82 -12.65 9.90
CA THR A 95 23.17 -12.70 8.49
C THR A 95 24.67 -12.79 8.31
N TYR A 96 25.08 -13.31 7.15
CA TYR A 96 26.45 -13.20 6.66
C TYR A 96 26.62 -11.93 5.80
N ALA A 97 27.85 -11.47 5.63
CA ALA A 97 28.18 -10.34 4.75
C ALA A 97 27.55 -10.45 3.35
N GLY A 98 27.10 -9.32 2.82
CA GLY A 98 26.44 -9.25 1.51
C GLY A 98 24.96 -9.65 1.55
N SER A 99 24.28 -9.52 2.70
CA SER A 99 22.86 -9.84 2.85
C SER A 99 21.98 -8.58 2.89
N ALA A 100 22.23 -7.63 1.99
CA ALA A 100 21.57 -6.31 1.99
C ALA A 100 20.04 -6.35 1.85
N GLY A 101 19.48 -7.43 1.29
CA GLY A 101 18.05 -7.71 1.18
C GLY A 101 17.47 -8.57 2.29
N ALA A 102 18.22 -8.92 3.33
CA ALA A 102 17.67 -9.73 4.41
C ALA A 102 16.65 -8.95 5.25
N VAL A 103 15.44 -9.49 5.37
CA VAL A 103 14.58 -9.27 6.53
C VAL A 103 14.93 -10.38 7.52
N VAL A 104 15.60 -10.09 8.62
CA VAL A 104 16.18 -11.18 9.43
C VAL A 104 15.08 -12.04 10.05
N VAL A 105 14.02 -11.42 10.57
CA VAL A 105 12.80 -12.10 11.03
C VAL A 105 11.58 -11.36 10.51
N GLU A 106 10.73 -12.06 9.75
CA GLU A 106 9.37 -11.62 9.39
C GLU A 106 8.36 -12.42 10.22
N TRP A 107 7.50 -11.71 10.93
CA TRP A 107 6.54 -12.26 11.87
C TRP A 107 5.12 -12.00 11.40
N ASN A 108 4.43 -13.09 11.02
CA ASN A 108 3.11 -13.01 10.39
C ASN A 108 1.97 -13.55 11.26
N VAL A 109 2.30 -14.49 12.14
CA VAL A 109 1.32 -15.25 12.92
C VAL A 109 0.49 -14.36 13.85
N GLN A 110 -0.80 -14.63 13.91
CA GLN A 110 -1.70 -14.14 14.93
C GLN A 110 -1.79 -15.16 16.08
N GLN A 111 -1.85 -14.69 17.32
CA GLN A 111 -2.07 -15.51 18.49
C GLN A 111 -3.50 -16.09 18.47
N SER A 112 -3.63 -17.35 18.88
CA SER A 112 -4.93 -18.00 19.11
C SER A 112 -5.46 -17.78 20.54
N THR A 113 -4.55 -17.61 21.50
CA THR A 113 -4.84 -17.17 22.87
C THR A 113 -3.80 -16.14 23.29
N GLN A 114 -4.09 -15.30 24.29
CA GLN A 114 -3.14 -14.27 24.73
C GLN A 114 -1.76 -14.85 25.04
N GLY A 115 -0.72 -14.34 24.37
CA GLY A 115 0.67 -14.76 24.53
C GLY A 115 1.03 -16.08 23.82
N SER A 116 0.16 -16.65 22.98
CA SER A 116 0.44 -17.93 22.31
C SER A 116 1.35 -17.82 21.08
N ALA A 117 1.55 -16.61 20.56
CA ALA A 117 2.51 -16.33 19.51
C ALA A 117 3.63 -15.47 20.10
N CYS A 118 4.77 -16.09 20.38
CA CYS A 118 5.72 -15.56 21.35
C CYS A 118 7.17 -15.95 21.11
N MET A 119 8.07 -15.06 21.50
CA MET A 119 9.51 -15.24 21.41
C MET A 119 10.21 -14.67 22.65
N TRP A 120 11.11 -15.46 23.26
CA TRP A 120 11.86 -15.08 24.46
C TRP A 120 13.35 -15.27 24.28
N ASN A 121 14.14 -14.39 24.88
CA ASN A 121 15.60 -14.54 24.99
C ASN A 121 16.24 -14.91 23.63
N SER A 122 15.79 -14.28 22.55
CA SER A 122 16.19 -14.65 21.19
C SER A 122 16.65 -13.41 20.44
N PRO A 123 17.93 -13.02 20.55
CA PRO A 123 18.45 -11.80 19.95
C PRO A 123 18.56 -11.92 18.43
N ILE A 124 18.47 -10.77 17.78
CA ILE A 124 18.77 -10.57 16.37
C ILE A 124 20.06 -9.75 16.32
N ARG A 125 21.16 -10.34 15.85
CA ARG A 125 22.46 -9.66 15.79
C ARG A 125 22.95 -9.63 14.35
N VAL A 126 23.36 -8.48 13.84
CA VAL A 126 24.00 -8.39 12.51
C VAL A 126 25.44 -7.91 12.66
N GLY A 127 26.36 -8.82 12.36
CA GLY A 127 27.81 -8.61 12.40
C GLY A 127 28.43 -8.53 13.79
N GLY A 128 29.67 -8.01 13.86
CA GLY A 128 30.44 -7.87 15.10
C GLY A 128 30.84 -9.19 15.74
N ALA A 129 30.71 -10.31 15.03
CA ALA A 129 30.97 -11.64 15.54
C ALA A 129 31.86 -12.45 14.58
N SER A 130 32.57 -13.41 15.15
CA SER A 130 33.59 -14.22 14.50
C SER A 130 33.10 -14.78 13.18
N GLN A 131 33.83 -14.43 12.13
CA GLN A 131 33.65 -14.87 10.77
C GLN A 131 32.26 -14.55 10.18
N SER A 132 31.49 -13.61 10.74
CA SER A 132 30.28 -13.04 10.09
C SER A 132 30.56 -12.40 8.73
N GLY A 133 31.83 -12.07 8.45
CA GLY A 133 32.24 -11.25 7.32
C GLY A 133 31.96 -9.75 7.54
N LEU A 134 31.40 -9.39 8.70
CA LEU A 134 31.16 -8.02 9.17
C LEU A 134 31.95 -7.78 10.48
N GLN A 135 33.27 -7.96 10.44
CA GLN A 135 34.16 -7.75 11.59
C GLN A 135 35.07 -6.54 11.40
N ALA A 136 35.89 -6.19 12.39
CA ALA A 136 36.80 -5.04 12.33
C ALA A 136 37.78 -5.08 11.16
N ARG A 137 38.09 -6.27 10.65
CA ARG A 137 38.95 -6.45 9.47
C ARG A 137 38.25 -6.01 8.18
N GLU A 138 36.96 -6.31 8.04
CA GLU A 138 36.18 -6.01 6.84
C GLU A 138 35.51 -4.64 6.90
N CYS A 139 35.08 -4.22 8.10
CA CYS A 139 34.23 -3.06 8.34
C CYS A 139 34.82 -2.08 9.36
N PRO A 140 36.07 -1.59 9.16
CA PRO A 140 36.66 -0.64 10.09
C PRO A 140 35.90 0.69 10.07
N LYS A 141 35.81 1.36 11.22
CA LYS A 141 35.21 2.70 11.30
C LYS A 141 36.00 3.76 10.53
N LYS A 142 35.35 4.86 10.15
CA LYS A 142 35.97 6.09 9.60
C LYS A 142 36.81 5.86 8.33
N THR A 143 36.32 5.01 7.45
CA THR A 143 36.93 4.80 6.12
C THR A 143 36.70 5.97 5.16
N GLY A 144 35.78 6.89 5.51
CA GLY A 144 35.45 8.08 4.72
C GLY A 144 34.51 7.81 3.54
N ASN A 145 34.07 6.56 3.32
CA ASN A 145 33.10 6.17 2.31
C ASN A 145 32.27 4.97 2.82
N VAL A 146 31.03 4.83 2.35
CA VAL A 146 30.23 3.63 2.63
C VAL A 146 30.89 2.41 1.99
N ASN A 147 31.26 1.43 2.80
CA ASN A 147 31.64 0.11 2.30
C ASN A 147 30.38 -0.75 2.07
N LYS A 148 30.00 -0.95 0.80
CA LYS A 148 28.82 -1.76 0.44
C LYS A 148 28.90 -3.21 0.93
N ASN A 149 30.10 -3.76 1.14
CA ASN A 149 30.26 -5.11 1.69
C ASN A 149 29.89 -5.18 3.18
N CYS A 150 29.76 -4.04 3.86
CA CYS A 150 29.35 -3.92 5.25
C CYS A 150 27.83 -3.69 5.42
N ILE A 151 27.06 -3.78 4.33
CA ILE A 151 25.60 -3.80 4.40
C ILE A 151 25.17 -5.21 4.83
N GLY A 152 24.53 -5.29 6.00
CA GLY A 152 24.24 -6.55 6.67
C GLY A 152 22.79 -7.04 6.55
N ALA A 153 21.82 -6.14 6.46
CA ALA A 153 20.39 -6.46 6.36
C ALA A 153 19.56 -5.24 5.91
N ALA A 154 18.38 -5.48 5.36
CA ALA A 154 17.38 -4.46 5.03
C ALA A 154 16.56 -4.05 6.28
N LEU A 155 16.19 -5.04 7.10
CA LEU A 155 15.35 -4.92 8.29
C LEU A 155 15.63 -6.05 9.28
N LEU A 156 15.72 -5.76 10.58
CA LEU A 156 15.97 -6.80 11.60
C LEU A 156 14.71 -7.57 11.97
N LEU A 157 13.62 -6.89 12.31
CA LEU A 157 12.36 -7.52 12.69
C LEU A 157 11.15 -6.82 12.07
N HIS A 158 10.29 -7.58 11.42
CA HIS A 158 9.06 -7.11 10.81
C HIS A 158 7.84 -7.79 11.43
N LEU A 159 7.01 -7.04 12.16
CA LEU A 159 5.69 -7.51 12.61
C LEU A 159 4.64 -7.04 11.61
N THR A 160 4.16 -7.95 10.77
CA THR A 160 3.30 -7.61 9.62
C THR A 160 1.85 -7.31 10.05
N PRO A 161 1.01 -6.72 9.17
CA PRO A 161 -0.33 -6.25 9.56
C PRO A 161 -1.26 -7.30 10.20
N SER A 162 -1.19 -8.55 9.73
CA SER A 162 -2.04 -9.63 10.25
C SER A 162 -1.54 -10.20 11.58
N SER A 163 -0.34 -9.84 12.01
CA SER A 163 0.33 -10.51 13.10
C SER A 163 -0.13 -10.03 14.49
N SER A 164 0.27 -10.77 15.52
CA SER A 164 0.34 -10.32 16.90
C SER A 164 1.56 -10.98 17.55
N ALA A 165 2.18 -10.36 18.55
CA ALA A 165 3.34 -10.97 19.20
C ALA A 165 3.42 -10.69 20.70
N TYR A 166 3.96 -11.65 21.45
CA TYR A 166 4.57 -11.42 22.76
C TYR A 166 6.08 -11.62 22.62
N LEU A 167 6.83 -10.53 22.70
CA LEU A 167 8.28 -10.52 22.54
C LEU A 167 8.92 -10.08 23.86
N GLU A 168 9.80 -10.91 24.42
CA GLU A 168 10.46 -10.57 25.68
C GLU A 168 11.97 -10.84 25.62
N ASN A 169 12.75 -9.87 26.11
CA ASN A 169 14.21 -9.94 26.09
C ASN A 169 14.75 -10.19 24.67
N ILE A 170 14.31 -9.35 23.73
CA ILE A 170 14.73 -9.36 22.33
C ILE A 170 15.64 -8.17 22.07
N TRP A 171 16.86 -8.44 21.64
CA TRP A 171 17.84 -7.42 21.28
C TRP A 171 18.09 -7.46 19.78
N ALA A 172 17.63 -6.44 19.06
CA ALA A 172 17.84 -6.22 17.63
C ALA A 172 19.05 -5.30 17.43
N TRP A 173 20.24 -5.89 17.40
CA TRP A 173 21.51 -5.19 17.43
C TRP A 173 22.24 -5.25 16.10
N THR A 174 22.49 -4.08 15.52
CA THR A 174 23.46 -3.91 14.44
C THR A 174 24.80 -3.58 15.05
N ALA A 175 25.83 -4.38 14.80
CA ALA A 175 27.02 -4.28 15.63
C ALA A 175 27.78 -2.96 15.47
N ASP A 176 27.95 -2.23 16.57
CA ASP A 176 28.76 -1.02 16.67
C ASP A 176 30.24 -1.31 16.96
N HIS A 177 30.55 -2.53 17.43
CA HIS A 177 31.90 -3.03 17.68
C HIS A 177 32.05 -4.54 17.44
N ASP A 178 33.30 -4.99 17.26
CA ASP A 178 33.66 -6.39 17.07
C ASP A 178 33.88 -7.09 18.42
N LEU A 179 32.92 -7.95 18.79
CA LEU A 179 32.87 -8.71 20.05
C LEU A 179 34.07 -9.66 20.21
N ASP A 180 34.66 -10.10 19.11
CA ASP A 180 35.71 -11.12 19.09
C ASP A 180 37.11 -10.51 18.98
N THR A 181 37.24 -9.19 19.14
CA THR A 181 38.52 -8.50 19.31
C THR A 181 38.76 -8.15 20.79
N PRO A 182 40.00 -8.27 21.30
CA PRO A 182 40.30 -7.91 22.70
C PRO A 182 39.92 -6.47 23.07
N ASP A 183 40.05 -5.55 22.13
CA ASP A 183 39.79 -4.12 22.32
C ASP A 183 38.33 -3.72 22.05
N GLN A 184 37.46 -4.67 21.66
CA GLN A 184 36.09 -4.39 21.20
C GLN A 184 36.07 -3.24 20.17
N THR A 185 36.83 -3.44 19.10
CA THR A 185 37.09 -2.40 18.10
C THR A 185 35.78 -1.96 17.47
N GLN A 186 35.48 -0.65 17.50
CA GLN A 186 34.31 -0.08 16.83
C GLN A 186 34.36 -0.25 15.31
N ILE A 187 33.21 -0.55 14.71
CA ILE A 187 33.04 -0.91 13.29
C ILE A 187 31.88 -0.15 12.62
N ASP A 188 31.91 -0.09 11.29
CA ASP A 188 30.85 0.49 10.44
C ASP A 188 30.03 -0.64 9.80
N ILE A 189 28.88 -1.00 10.38
CA ILE A 189 27.91 -1.90 9.76
C ILE A 189 26.63 -1.13 9.41
N TYR A 190 26.10 -1.40 8.23
CA TYR A 190 24.89 -0.75 7.74
C TYR A 190 23.74 -1.75 7.71
N VAL A 191 22.73 -1.51 8.56
CA VAL A 191 21.42 -2.15 8.48
C VAL A 191 20.38 -1.06 8.34
N GLY A 192 19.42 -1.25 7.43
CA GLY A 192 18.47 -0.20 7.10
C GLY A 192 17.59 0.15 8.29
N ARG A 193 16.93 -0.86 8.85
CA ARG A 193 15.79 -0.70 9.77
C ARG A 193 15.90 -1.68 10.94
N GLY A 194 15.55 -1.22 12.14
CA GLY A 194 15.49 -2.04 13.33
C GLY A 194 14.22 -2.89 13.39
N ILE A 195 13.23 -2.42 14.13
CA ILE A 195 11.95 -3.09 14.35
C ILE A 195 10.82 -2.29 13.69
N LEU A 196 10.20 -2.88 12.66
CA LEU A 196 9.00 -2.36 12.01
C LEU A 196 7.77 -3.10 12.53
N ILE A 197 6.78 -2.35 12.99
CA ILE A 197 5.53 -2.85 13.56
C ILE A 197 4.36 -2.29 12.77
N GLU A 198 3.62 -3.16 12.10
CA GLU A 198 2.38 -2.84 11.38
C GLU A 198 1.18 -3.62 11.94
N SER A 199 1.42 -4.46 12.95
CA SER A 199 0.41 -5.30 13.61
C SER A 199 -0.87 -4.52 13.93
N GLN A 200 -2.00 -5.07 13.49
CA GLN A 200 -3.34 -4.59 13.78
C GLN A 200 -3.97 -5.25 15.02
N LYS A 201 -3.19 -6.05 15.75
CA LYS A 201 -3.63 -6.89 16.86
C LYS A 201 -2.77 -6.64 18.10
N PRO A 202 -3.24 -7.05 19.30
CA PRO A 202 -2.52 -6.86 20.55
C PRO A 202 -1.10 -7.43 20.50
N THR A 203 -0.11 -6.54 20.67
CA THR A 203 1.31 -6.87 20.58
C THR A 203 2.05 -6.31 21.78
N TRP A 204 2.87 -7.14 22.43
CA TRP A 204 3.63 -6.78 23.64
C TRP A 204 5.12 -6.96 23.41
N LEU A 205 5.90 -5.90 23.66
CA LEU A 205 7.35 -5.89 23.61
C LEU A 205 7.89 -5.59 25.02
N TRP A 206 8.37 -6.62 25.70
CA TRP A 206 8.90 -6.55 27.06
C TRP A 206 10.43 -6.57 27.09
N GLY A 207 11.05 -5.47 27.50
CA GLY A 207 12.50 -5.35 27.62
C GLY A 207 13.20 -5.55 26.29
N THR A 208 12.69 -4.95 25.21
CA THR A 208 13.29 -5.04 23.88
C THR A 208 14.24 -3.88 23.62
N ALA A 209 15.31 -4.13 22.88
CA ALA A 209 16.24 -3.09 22.43
C ALA A 209 16.44 -3.17 20.92
N SER A 210 16.53 -2.02 20.25
CA SER A 210 16.88 -1.95 18.84
C SER A 210 17.89 -0.84 18.62
N GLU A 211 19.03 -1.16 18.02
CA GLU A 211 20.18 -0.23 18.02
C GLU A 211 20.94 -0.22 16.70
N HIS A 212 21.47 0.96 16.39
CA HIS A 212 22.44 1.24 15.33
C HIS A 212 21.96 0.94 13.90
N ASN A 213 20.65 1.06 13.66
CA ASN A 213 20.06 0.97 12.33
C ASN A 213 19.97 2.36 11.68
N VAL A 214 20.13 2.44 10.35
CA VAL A 214 20.34 3.70 9.62
C VAL A 214 19.13 4.62 9.60
N LEU A 215 17.93 4.07 9.37
CA LEU A 215 16.69 4.84 9.19
C LEU A 215 15.95 5.05 10.52
N TYR A 216 15.73 3.97 11.26
CA TYR A 216 15.04 3.99 12.55
C TYR A 216 15.34 2.74 13.38
N GLN A 217 15.20 2.88 14.70
CA GLN A 217 15.28 1.76 15.63
C GLN A 217 13.92 1.10 15.83
N TYR A 218 12.88 1.88 16.12
CA TYR A 218 11.49 1.41 16.15
C TYR A 218 10.61 2.26 15.24
N GLN A 219 9.77 1.62 14.44
CA GLN A 219 8.73 2.28 13.67
C GLN A 219 7.41 1.53 13.82
N LEU A 220 6.39 2.23 14.29
CA LEU A 220 5.00 1.80 14.23
C LEU A 220 4.37 2.51 13.02
N SER A 221 3.87 1.71 12.09
CA SER A 221 3.34 2.16 10.81
C SER A 221 1.94 1.62 10.64
N ASP A 222 0.94 2.50 10.73
CA ASP A 222 -0.48 2.16 10.71
C ASP A 222 -0.88 1.15 11.82
N ALA A 223 -0.04 0.95 12.85
CA ALA A 223 -0.19 -0.11 13.84
C ALA A 223 -1.29 0.18 14.87
N LYS A 224 -1.81 -0.88 15.50
CA LYS A 224 -2.85 -0.79 16.52
C LYS A 224 -2.60 -1.69 17.71
N GLU A 225 -2.94 -1.20 18.92
CA GLU A 225 -2.93 -1.96 20.18
C GLU A 225 -1.53 -2.52 20.53
N VAL A 226 -0.54 -1.63 20.59
CA VAL A 226 0.87 -2.00 20.84
C VAL A 226 1.31 -1.54 22.23
N PHE A 227 1.87 -2.45 23.02
CA PHE A 227 2.48 -2.17 24.31
C PHE A 227 4.00 -2.41 24.26
N LEU A 228 4.79 -1.46 24.75
CA LEU A 228 6.25 -1.54 24.80
C LEU A 228 6.79 -1.15 26.19
N SER A 229 7.62 -1.98 26.82
CA SER A 229 8.19 -1.69 28.16
C SER A 229 9.36 -2.58 28.61
N MET A 230 10.51 -2.06 29.06
CA MET A 230 11.11 -0.82 28.60
C MET A 230 11.66 -1.04 27.19
N ILE A 231 11.60 -0.02 26.34
CA ILE A 231 12.37 0.00 25.09
C ILE A 231 13.68 0.76 25.25
N GLN A 232 14.68 0.34 24.50
CA GLN A 232 15.99 1.00 24.49
C GLN A 232 16.52 1.13 23.05
N THR A 233 17.17 2.25 22.75
CA THR A 233 17.72 2.53 21.42
C THR A 233 19.02 3.33 21.45
N GLU A 234 19.89 3.07 20.48
CA GLU A 234 21.05 3.91 20.17
C GLU A 234 21.14 4.23 18.66
N THR A 235 21.49 5.48 18.35
CA THR A 235 21.81 5.91 16.99
C THR A 235 23.16 5.33 16.53
N PRO A 236 23.34 4.90 15.26
CA PRO A 236 24.63 4.40 14.78
C PRO A 236 25.74 5.44 14.94
N TYR A 237 26.88 5.04 15.50
CA TYR A 237 27.93 5.99 15.92
C TYR A 237 28.58 6.76 14.78
N TYR A 238 28.55 6.19 13.56
CA TYR A 238 29.08 6.83 12.37
C TYR A 238 28.21 7.99 11.88
N GLN A 239 26.91 8.01 12.19
CA GLN A 239 26.03 9.09 11.74
C GLN A 239 26.51 10.42 12.34
N PRO A 240 26.50 11.51 11.54
CA PRO A 240 25.87 11.68 10.22
C PRO A 240 26.79 11.36 9.02
N SER A 241 27.81 10.50 9.15
CA SER A 241 28.72 10.12 8.06
C SER A 241 28.64 8.61 7.75
N PRO A 242 27.80 8.18 6.79
CA PRO A 242 26.90 8.99 5.96
C PRO A 242 25.65 9.47 6.72
N HIS A 243 24.97 10.46 6.14
CA HIS A 243 23.64 10.89 6.60
C HIS A 243 22.61 9.79 6.28
N ALA A 244 21.62 9.62 7.14
CA ALA A 244 20.43 8.85 6.78
C ALA A 244 19.73 9.53 5.58
N PRO A 245 19.14 8.79 4.62
CA PRO A 245 18.91 7.35 4.61
C PRO A 245 20.09 6.51 4.05
N ALA A 246 21.18 7.14 3.61
CA ALA A 246 22.27 6.41 2.95
C ALA A 246 22.91 5.37 3.89
N PRO A 247 23.25 4.16 3.38
CA PRO A 247 23.28 3.79 1.96
C PRO A 247 21.98 3.22 1.38
N PHE A 248 20.87 3.26 2.11
CA PHE A 248 19.60 2.65 1.72
C PHE A 248 18.70 3.62 0.97
N SER A 249 17.82 3.05 0.14
CA SER A 249 16.73 3.78 -0.50
C SER A 249 15.47 3.74 0.40
N PRO A 250 14.85 4.89 0.75
CA PRO A 250 13.53 4.91 1.37
C PRO A 250 12.45 4.34 0.45
N GLY A 251 11.34 3.87 1.02
CA GLY A 251 10.18 3.41 0.28
C GLY A 251 10.20 1.91 -0.05
N ILE A 252 11.17 1.16 0.48
CA ILE A 252 11.18 -0.31 0.41
C ILE A 252 10.19 -0.88 1.45
N PHE A 253 10.05 -0.21 2.59
CA PHE A 253 9.07 -0.55 3.61
C PHE A 253 8.12 0.63 3.87
N PRO A 254 6.88 0.37 4.30
CA PRO A 254 5.89 1.41 4.53
C PRO A 254 6.41 2.51 5.45
N ASN A 255 6.14 3.76 5.08
CA ASN A 255 6.44 4.97 5.85
C ASN A 255 7.93 5.18 6.18
N ASP A 256 8.89 4.54 5.51
CA ASP A 256 10.33 4.86 5.65
C ASP A 256 10.63 6.37 5.68
N PRO A 257 11.46 6.85 6.64
CA PRO A 257 11.83 8.25 6.71
C PRO A 257 12.74 8.63 5.53
N THR A 258 12.43 9.75 4.87
CA THR A 258 13.20 10.20 3.70
C THR A 258 14.32 11.17 4.04
N PHE A 259 14.22 11.88 5.18
CA PHE A 259 15.12 12.95 5.60
C PHE A 259 15.29 14.09 4.57
N LYS A 260 14.36 14.22 3.61
CA LYS A 260 14.39 15.26 2.56
C LYS A 260 14.20 16.68 3.13
N ASP A 261 13.61 16.79 4.31
CA ASP A 261 13.43 18.01 5.08
C ASP A 261 14.69 18.47 5.82
N CYS A 262 15.73 17.62 5.89
CA CYS A 262 17.01 17.98 6.47
C CYS A 262 17.92 18.69 5.47
N SER A 263 18.57 19.77 5.91
CA SER A 263 19.68 20.37 5.15
C SER A 263 20.82 19.36 5.00
N ALA A 264 21.35 19.21 3.78
CA ALA A 264 22.53 18.40 3.50
C ALA A 264 23.79 18.81 4.31
N SER A 265 23.83 20.04 4.82
CA SER A 265 24.91 20.51 5.69
C SER A 265 24.70 20.23 7.18
N SER A 266 23.52 19.75 7.57
CA SER A 266 23.22 19.48 8.98
C SER A 266 23.97 18.24 9.47
N THR A 267 24.58 18.33 10.65
CA THR A 267 25.25 17.19 11.30
C THR A 267 24.39 16.49 12.35
N GLN A 268 23.15 16.95 12.54
CA GLN A 268 22.27 16.53 13.65
C GLN A 268 20.88 16.09 13.15
N CYS A 269 20.46 16.51 11.96
CA CYS A 269 19.10 16.30 11.46
C CYS A 269 18.90 14.90 10.85
N ALA A 270 19.69 14.57 9.82
CA ALA A 270 19.54 13.32 9.08
C ALA A 270 20.25 12.15 9.79
N MET A 271 19.69 11.76 10.94
CA MET A 271 20.15 10.68 11.81
C MET A 271 18.97 9.76 12.14
N ALA A 272 19.24 8.51 12.48
CA ALA A 272 18.22 7.49 12.68
C ALA A 272 17.23 7.90 13.77
N TRP A 273 15.94 7.72 13.51
CA TRP A 273 14.91 7.94 14.53
C TRP A 273 14.99 6.85 15.60
N ALA A 274 14.86 7.22 16.86
CA ALA A 274 14.76 6.23 17.94
C ALA A 274 13.39 5.55 17.91
N LEU A 275 12.33 6.35 17.78
CA LEU A 275 10.96 5.86 17.72
C LEU A 275 10.15 6.72 16.76
N ARG A 276 9.41 6.07 15.85
CA ARG A 276 8.44 6.72 14.98
C ARG A 276 7.06 6.11 15.17
N LEU A 277 6.07 6.95 15.41
CA LEU A 277 4.66 6.58 15.49
C LEU A 277 3.92 7.26 14.34
N ILE A 278 3.62 6.49 13.29
CA ILE A 278 3.02 6.99 12.06
C ILE A 278 1.66 6.31 11.89
N HIS A 279 0.58 7.09 11.82
CA HIS A 279 -0.79 6.57 11.65
C HIS A 279 -1.22 5.51 12.69
N SER A 280 -0.60 5.51 13.87
CA SER A 280 -0.75 4.42 14.82
C SER A 280 -1.74 4.77 15.94
N THR A 281 -2.42 3.75 16.45
CA THR A 281 -3.51 3.92 17.42
C THR A 281 -3.33 3.01 18.62
N ASP A 282 -3.72 3.49 19.79
CA ASP A 282 -3.66 2.74 21.05
C ASP A 282 -2.25 2.18 21.36
N VAL A 283 -1.27 3.09 21.41
CA VAL A 283 0.16 2.78 21.65
C VAL A 283 0.55 3.15 23.08
N PHE A 284 1.00 2.16 23.85
CA PHE A 284 1.37 2.28 25.25
C PHE A 284 2.86 2.02 25.43
N ILE A 285 3.62 3.06 25.74
CA ILE A 285 5.06 2.97 26.00
C ILE A 285 5.29 3.24 27.49
N TYR A 286 5.74 2.21 28.21
CA TYR A 286 6.06 2.27 29.62
C TYR A 286 7.56 2.12 29.80
N CYS A 287 8.24 3.23 30.04
CA CYS A 287 9.69 3.37 30.06
C CYS A 287 10.33 3.28 28.67
N ALA A 288 11.12 4.29 28.33
CA ALA A 288 11.93 4.32 27.12
C ALA A 288 13.26 5.01 27.40
N GLY A 289 14.37 4.39 26.99
CA GLY A 289 15.72 4.97 27.05
C GLY A 289 16.29 5.13 25.64
N LEU A 290 16.31 6.36 25.13
CA LEU A 290 16.60 6.64 23.72
C LEU A 290 17.84 7.52 23.58
N TYR A 291 18.95 6.98 23.07
CA TYR A 291 20.25 7.63 23.19
C TYR A 291 20.89 7.98 21.85
N SER A 292 21.51 9.16 21.80
CA SER A 292 22.44 9.55 20.75
C SER A 292 23.75 9.96 21.40
N PHE A 293 24.79 9.16 21.24
CA PHE A 293 26.07 9.36 21.94
C PHE A 293 27.15 10.07 21.13
N PHE A 294 26.99 10.12 19.82
CA PHE A 294 28.05 10.48 18.90
C PHE A 294 27.53 11.34 17.75
N SER A 295 28.47 12.10 17.17
CA SER A 295 28.39 12.63 15.83
C SER A 295 29.70 12.27 15.12
N ASP A 296 29.65 11.34 14.15
CA ASP A 296 30.82 10.75 13.49
C ASP A 296 31.89 10.27 14.51
N TYR A 297 31.47 9.39 15.44
CA TYR A 297 32.26 8.87 16.57
C TYR A 297 32.87 9.93 17.51
N SER A 298 32.58 11.21 17.33
CA SER A 298 32.95 12.26 18.28
C SER A 298 31.88 12.38 19.35
N GLN A 299 32.30 12.44 20.62
CA GLN A 299 31.40 12.67 21.75
C GLN A 299 31.36 14.13 22.20
N THR A 300 31.94 15.06 21.44
CA THR A 300 31.96 16.49 21.79
C THR A 300 30.54 17.06 21.99
N CYS A 301 29.57 16.58 21.20
CA CYS A 301 28.16 16.95 21.28
C CYS A 301 27.50 16.58 22.63
N LEU A 302 28.08 15.67 23.42
CA LEU A 302 27.56 15.34 24.76
C LEU A 302 27.69 16.52 25.72
N ALA A 303 28.67 17.41 25.54
CA ALA A 303 28.85 18.57 26.39
C ALA A 303 27.73 19.62 26.19
N THR A 304 27.12 19.62 25.01
CA THR A 304 26.05 20.52 24.58
C THR A 304 24.68 19.84 24.48
N GLU A 305 24.63 18.53 24.75
CA GLU A 305 23.43 17.68 24.71
C GLU A 305 22.69 17.72 23.35
N ASP A 306 23.45 17.84 22.25
CA ASP A 306 22.93 18.07 20.90
C ASP A 306 23.56 17.15 19.85
N CYS A 307 23.83 15.88 20.19
CA CYS A 307 24.34 14.92 19.20
C CYS A 307 23.35 14.70 18.05
N GLN A 308 22.04 14.80 18.32
CA GLN A 308 20.97 14.62 17.35
C GLN A 308 19.86 15.67 17.54
N ALA A 309 19.18 16.06 16.47
CA ALA A 309 18.14 17.08 16.52
C ALA A 309 16.86 16.56 17.21
N ALA A 310 16.38 15.37 16.85
CA ALA A 310 15.12 14.83 17.37
C ALA A 310 15.16 13.29 17.51
N SER A 311 14.45 12.74 18.51
CA SER A 311 14.49 11.32 18.87
C SER A 311 13.18 10.58 18.61
N VAL A 312 12.05 11.12 19.07
CA VAL A 312 10.71 10.54 18.87
C VAL A 312 9.90 11.37 17.88
N GLN A 313 9.46 10.75 16.78
CA GLN A 313 8.54 11.36 15.83
C GLN A 313 7.12 10.81 16.02
N ILE A 314 6.12 11.69 15.99
CA ILE A 314 4.70 11.30 16.03
C ILE A 314 3.94 12.04 14.93
N GLU A 315 3.23 11.28 14.11
CA GLU A 315 2.41 11.76 13.01
C GLU A 315 1.09 10.99 12.94
N GLN A 316 -0.01 11.72 12.76
CA GLN A 316 -1.37 11.22 12.56
C GLN A 316 -1.77 10.08 13.51
N SER A 317 -1.31 10.13 14.77
CA SER A 317 -1.48 9.07 15.75
C SER A 317 -2.33 9.54 16.93
N PHE A 318 -3.19 8.69 17.47
CA PHE A 318 -4.01 9.01 18.66
C PHE A 318 -4.03 7.85 19.65
N GLY A 319 -4.42 8.11 20.89
CA GLY A 319 -4.26 7.10 21.95
C GLY A 319 -2.78 6.74 22.14
N VAL A 320 -1.91 7.75 22.28
CA VAL A 320 -0.48 7.55 22.53
C VAL A 320 -0.19 7.92 23.98
N TRP A 321 0.33 6.96 24.74
CA TRP A 321 0.75 7.14 26.13
C TRP A 321 2.21 6.79 26.28
N ILE A 322 3.05 7.78 26.59
CA ILE A 322 4.48 7.57 26.84
C ILE A 322 4.75 7.91 28.31
N TYR A 323 5.09 6.92 29.11
CA TYR A 323 5.50 7.07 30.50
C TYR A 323 7.00 6.84 30.65
N SER A 324 7.65 7.62 31.51
CA SER A 324 9.06 7.48 31.85
C SER A 324 9.98 7.46 30.61
N LEU A 325 9.87 8.47 29.76
CA LEU A 325 10.77 8.67 28.64
C LEU A 325 12.06 9.34 29.12
N ALA A 326 13.19 8.75 28.80
CA ALA A 326 14.51 9.33 28.98
C ALA A 326 15.25 9.36 27.64
N THR A 327 15.89 10.48 27.33
CA THR A 327 16.72 10.64 26.14
C THR A 327 18.13 11.08 26.49
N LYS A 328 19.12 10.79 25.63
CA LYS A 328 20.48 11.33 25.75
C LYS A 328 20.87 12.17 24.55
N ALA A 329 21.40 13.36 24.82
CA ALA A 329 21.99 14.30 23.87
C ALA A 329 21.20 14.45 22.56
N THR A 330 19.89 14.58 22.69
CA THR A 330 19.00 14.95 21.61
C THR A 330 18.33 16.27 21.96
N VAL A 331 18.24 17.21 21.03
CA VAL A 331 17.62 18.53 21.29
C VAL A 331 16.12 18.40 21.59
N GLU A 332 15.39 17.67 20.75
CA GLU A 332 13.95 17.41 20.88
C GLU A 332 13.72 15.96 21.35
N MET A 333 13.23 15.80 22.58
CA MET A 333 12.87 14.48 23.12
C MET A 333 11.70 13.87 22.34
N VAL A 334 10.67 14.70 22.10
CA VAL A 334 9.49 14.36 21.30
C VAL A 334 9.25 15.49 20.31
N SER A 335 9.18 15.14 19.04
CA SER A 335 8.97 16.04 17.90
C SER A 335 7.73 15.62 17.13
N PRO A 336 6.52 15.97 17.62
CA PRO A 336 5.29 15.66 16.90
C PRO A 336 5.15 16.62 15.71
N MET A 337 4.77 16.09 14.54
CA MET A 337 4.60 16.91 13.34
C MET A 337 3.60 18.05 13.60
N ASN A 338 3.78 19.25 13.05
CA ASN A 338 2.83 20.37 13.21
C ASN A 338 2.43 20.73 14.67
N TYR A 339 3.21 20.32 15.66
CA TYR A 339 2.98 20.57 17.08
C TYR A 339 4.27 21.01 17.77
N PRO A 340 4.19 21.72 18.92
CA PRO A 340 5.38 22.09 19.68
C PRO A 340 6.17 20.86 20.15
N ALA A 341 7.49 20.89 19.93
CA ALA A 341 8.40 19.86 20.41
C ALA A 341 8.58 19.94 21.94
N THR A 342 8.88 18.79 22.55
CA THR A 342 9.31 18.68 23.95
C THR A 342 10.83 18.73 24.01
N LEU A 343 11.39 19.83 24.54
CA LEU A 343 12.83 20.07 24.52
C LEU A 343 13.56 19.36 25.65
N ALA A 344 14.70 18.76 25.34
CA ALA A 344 15.55 18.08 26.32
C ALA A 344 16.16 19.03 27.35
N ALA A 345 16.55 20.24 26.90
CA ALA A 345 17.16 21.26 27.76
C ALA A 345 16.28 21.66 28.97
N GLU A 346 14.96 21.57 28.82
CA GLU A 346 13.99 21.87 29.89
C GLU A 346 13.80 20.71 30.87
N ASN A 347 14.25 19.51 30.50
CA ASN A 347 13.99 18.25 31.18
C ASN A 347 15.28 17.53 31.60
N GLN A 348 16.43 18.22 31.62
CA GLN A 348 17.70 17.64 32.00
C GLN A 348 17.68 17.14 33.45
N ASN A 349 17.99 15.86 33.64
CA ASN A 349 17.93 15.16 34.92
C ASN A 349 19.15 14.25 35.11
N GLY A 350 20.26 14.85 35.55
CA GLY A 350 21.53 14.14 35.71
C GLY A 350 22.17 13.84 34.35
N PHE A 351 22.41 12.56 34.07
CA PHE A 351 23.05 12.15 32.81
C PHE A 351 22.11 12.22 31.60
N LEU A 352 20.81 12.03 31.81
CA LEU A 352 19.78 11.97 30.77
C LEU A 352 18.85 13.19 30.89
N SER A 353 18.09 13.48 29.85
CA SER A 353 16.87 14.28 29.96
C SER A 353 15.70 13.32 30.17
N SER A 354 14.75 13.63 31.06
CA SER A 354 13.66 12.69 31.38
C SER A 354 12.33 13.39 31.64
N ILE A 355 11.25 12.81 31.13
CA ILE A 355 9.88 13.21 31.42
C ILE A 355 9.10 12.03 32.03
N LEU A 356 8.25 12.32 33.01
CA LEU A 356 7.45 11.29 33.69
C LEU A 356 6.32 10.77 32.81
N ALA A 357 5.69 11.66 32.04
CA ALA A 357 4.64 11.30 31.11
C ALA A 357 4.56 12.33 29.98
N TRP A 358 4.31 11.85 28.77
CA TRP A 358 3.90 12.62 27.61
C TRP A 358 2.55 12.10 27.15
N LEU A 359 1.51 12.94 27.26
CA LEU A 359 0.12 12.58 27.07
C LEU A 359 -0.56 13.63 26.19
N ALA A 360 -1.11 13.24 25.05
CA ALA A 360 -1.85 14.14 24.17
C ALA A 360 -3.38 14.05 24.33
N GLY A 361 -3.88 13.06 25.09
CA GLY A 361 -5.31 12.72 25.22
C GLY A 361 -5.68 11.47 24.39
N ALA A 362 -6.70 10.73 24.83
CA ALA A 362 -7.06 9.44 24.23
C ALA A 362 -7.62 9.57 22.80
N GLU A 363 -8.35 10.65 22.50
CA GLU A 363 -9.03 10.85 21.22
C GLU A 363 -8.36 11.92 20.34
N LYS A 364 -7.31 12.58 20.85
CA LYS A 364 -6.65 13.66 20.11
C LYS A 364 -5.61 13.07 19.16
N THR A 365 -5.78 13.32 17.87
CA THR A 365 -4.76 13.05 16.86
C THR A 365 -3.59 14.02 16.99
N ILE A 366 -2.39 13.46 17.18
CA ILE A 366 -1.11 14.15 17.26
C ILE A 366 -0.52 14.22 15.85
N GLY A 367 0.05 15.38 15.50
CA GLY A 367 0.65 15.57 14.18
C GLY A 367 -0.32 15.33 13.05
N VAL A 368 -1.46 16.03 13.13
CA VAL A 368 -2.52 15.92 12.15
C VAL A 368 -1.96 16.27 10.77
N THR A 369 -2.05 15.27 9.90
CA THR A 369 -1.96 15.36 8.44
C THR A 369 -3.29 14.83 7.89
N PHE A 370 -3.37 14.59 6.58
CA PHE A 370 -4.51 13.85 6.05
C PHE A 370 -4.41 12.38 6.47
N VAL A 371 -5.51 11.78 6.93
CA VAL A 371 -5.62 10.32 7.11
C VAL A 371 -5.15 9.59 5.84
N GLY A 372 -5.50 10.17 4.69
CA GLY A 372 -5.18 9.69 3.37
C GLY A 372 -6.04 8.52 2.95
N TRP A 373 -5.79 8.04 1.74
CA TRP A 373 -6.52 6.94 1.14
C TRP A 373 -5.62 6.17 0.18
N PRO A 374 -5.75 4.83 0.09
CA PRO A 374 -4.97 4.04 -0.85
C PRO A 374 -5.60 4.06 -2.25
N ILE A 375 -4.78 4.00 -3.30
CA ILE A 375 -5.27 3.73 -4.66
C ILE A 375 -5.72 2.27 -4.77
N PHE A 376 -4.98 1.35 -4.15
CA PHE A 376 -5.28 -0.08 -4.13
C PHE A 376 -5.65 -0.53 -2.71
N GLU A 377 -6.82 -1.16 -2.57
CA GLU A 377 -7.25 -1.71 -1.28
C GLU A 377 -6.41 -2.94 -0.91
N GLN A 378 -6.14 -3.12 0.39
CA GLN A 378 -5.38 -4.27 0.89
C GLN A 378 -5.95 -5.61 0.40
N GLY A 379 -5.10 -6.44 -0.20
CA GLY A 379 -5.46 -7.73 -0.77
C GLY A 379 -6.09 -7.69 -2.17
N SER A 380 -6.29 -6.51 -2.77
CA SER A 380 -6.83 -6.39 -4.13
C SER A 380 -5.88 -6.88 -5.23
N LEU A 381 -4.58 -7.00 -4.94
CA LEU A 381 -3.54 -7.38 -5.90
C LEU A 381 -3.09 -8.85 -5.77
N ARG A 382 -3.78 -9.67 -4.98
CA ARG A 382 -3.41 -11.08 -4.70
C ARG A 382 -3.27 -11.99 -5.93
N GLN A 383 -3.87 -11.62 -7.07
CA GLN A 383 -3.77 -12.38 -8.32
C GLN A 383 -2.76 -11.81 -9.32
N THR A 384 -2.08 -10.72 -8.95
CA THR A 384 -1.04 -10.12 -9.81
C THR A 384 0.31 -10.82 -9.60
N THR A 385 1.23 -10.61 -10.54
CA THR A 385 2.59 -11.21 -10.49
C THR A 385 3.62 -10.29 -9.84
N VAL A 386 3.19 -9.23 -9.17
CA VAL A 386 4.12 -8.26 -8.57
C VAL A 386 4.80 -8.85 -7.34
N SER A 387 6.00 -8.36 -7.03
CA SER A 387 6.73 -8.81 -5.84
C SER A 387 6.00 -8.39 -4.55
N PRO A 388 6.17 -9.09 -3.41
CA PRO A 388 5.57 -8.68 -2.14
C PRO A 388 5.95 -7.24 -1.71
N ALA A 389 7.18 -6.81 -2.04
CA ALA A 389 7.62 -5.44 -1.78
C ALA A 389 6.88 -4.41 -2.66
N CYS A 390 6.71 -4.72 -3.95
CA CYS A 390 5.90 -3.89 -4.84
C CYS A 390 4.42 -3.86 -4.40
N GLU A 391 3.85 -5.01 -4.05
CA GLU A 391 2.48 -5.10 -3.53
C GLU A 391 2.30 -4.24 -2.27
N ALA A 392 3.22 -4.34 -1.30
CA ALA A 392 3.20 -3.52 -0.10
C ALA A 392 3.31 -2.01 -0.41
N ALA A 393 4.15 -1.63 -1.39
CA ALA A 393 4.26 -0.25 -1.83
C ALA A 393 2.96 0.27 -2.50
N LEU A 394 2.30 -0.56 -3.31
CA LEU A 394 1.04 -0.22 -3.98
C LEU A 394 -0.13 -0.04 -3.01
N TYR A 395 -0.10 -0.69 -1.85
CA TYR A 395 -1.12 -0.52 -0.80
C TYR A 395 -0.90 0.70 0.10
N GLN A 396 0.17 1.49 -0.10
CA GLN A 396 0.39 2.69 0.69
C GLN A 396 -0.70 3.73 0.44
N SER A 397 -1.12 4.39 1.52
CA SER A 397 -2.11 5.47 1.46
C SER A 397 -1.47 6.79 1.07
N ILE A 398 -2.08 7.49 0.12
CA ILE A 398 -1.72 8.85 -0.24
C ILE A 398 -2.37 9.80 0.78
N LYS A 399 -1.54 10.53 1.52
CA LYS A 399 -1.92 11.45 2.60
C LYS A 399 -2.36 12.79 2.01
N CYS A 400 -3.50 12.76 1.33
CA CYS A 400 -4.19 13.90 0.76
C CYS A 400 -5.64 13.98 1.26
N HIS A 401 -6.27 15.15 1.16
CA HIS A 401 -7.69 15.32 1.46
C HIS A 401 -8.55 14.34 0.65
N ASP A 402 -9.56 13.71 1.25
CA ASP A 402 -10.39 12.67 0.58
C ASP A 402 -11.03 13.13 -0.74
N ALA A 403 -11.36 14.42 -0.85
CA ALA A 403 -11.89 15.00 -2.09
C ALA A 403 -10.94 14.85 -3.30
N THR A 404 -9.64 14.61 -3.09
CA THR A 404 -8.68 14.32 -4.17
C THR A 404 -8.98 13.01 -4.88
N LYS A 405 -9.72 12.06 -4.29
CA LYS A 405 -10.17 10.81 -4.95
C LYS A 405 -10.82 11.05 -6.30
N ARG A 406 -11.58 12.15 -6.43
CA ARG A 406 -12.25 12.55 -7.68
C ARG A 406 -11.29 12.70 -8.86
N LEU A 407 -10.01 12.93 -8.60
CA LEU A 407 -8.99 13.07 -9.64
C LEU A 407 -8.73 11.73 -10.34
N MET A 408 -9.11 10.60 -9.74
CA MET A 408 -9.04 9.31 -10.41
C MET A 408 -10.17 9.11 -11.43
N ASP A 409 -11.30 9.79 -11.27
CA ASP A 409 -12.55 9.47 -11.98
C ASP A 409 -12.63 10.04 -13.41
N SER A 410 -11.99 11.19 -13.66
CA SER A 410 -12.11 11.90 -14.94
C SER A 410 -10.75 12.41 -15.44
N PRO A 411 -10.45 12.25 -16.74
CA PRO A 411 -9.28 12.86 -17.37
C PRO A 411 -9.41 14.39 -17.52
N TYR A 412 -10.61 14.96 -17.33
CA TYR A 412 -10.84 16.39 -17.43
C TYR A 412 -10.90 17.04 -16.04
N ILE A 413 -9.92 17.89 -15.74
CA ILE A 413 -9.85 18.59 -14.45
C ILE A 413 -10.72 19.85 -14.50
N SER A 414 -11.80 19.80 -13.72
CA SER A 414 -12.75 20.91 -13.56
C SER A 414 -12.42 21.76 -12.33
N PRO A 415 -12.74 23.07 -12.33
CA PRO A 415 -12.62 23.91 -11.15
C PRO A 415 -13.41 23.34 -9.96
N ILE A 416 -12.94 23.61 -8.75
CA ILE A 416 -13.56 23.14 -7.51
C ILE A 416 -14.66 24.12 -7.06
N ASN A 417 -14.52 25.41 -7.38
CA ASN A 417 -15.43 26.49 -6.97
C ASN A 417 -15.64 26.56 -5.44
N ASN A 418 -14.66 26.08 -4.67
CA ASN A 418 -14.64 26.15 -3.21
C ASN A 418 -13.19 26.37 -2.76
N PRO A 419 -12.80 27.62 -2.44
CA PRO A 419 -11.41 27.98 -2.13
C PRO A 419 -10.83 27.22 -0.94
N THR A 420 -11.63 26.98 0.11
CA THR A 420 -11.18 26.26 1.30
C THR A 420 -10.90 24.79 0.97
N LEU A 421 -11.80 24.15 0.21
CA LEU A 421 -11.60 22.77 -0.21
C LEU A 421 -10.40 22.63 -1.14
N LEU A 422 -10.25 23.54 -2.11
CA LEU A 422 -9.12 23.53 -3.04
C LEU A 422 -7.79 23.74 -2.32
N GLN A 423 -7.74 24.66 -1.36
CA GLN A 423 -6.54 24.86 -0.53
C GLN A 423 -6.16 23.59 0.24
N SER A 424 -7.13 22.87 0.81
CA SER A 424 -6.88 21.57 1.47
C SER A 424 -6.46 20.48 0.48
N MET A 425 -7.02 20.45 -0.72
CA MET A 425 -6.60 19.48 -1.75
C MET A 425 -5.17 19.73 -2.24
N CYS A 426 -4.73 20.99 -2.25
CA CYS A 426 -3.45 21.43 -2.79
C CYS A 426 -2.40 21.74 -1.71
N GLU A 427 -2.56 21.22 -0.50
CA GLU A 427 -1.62 21.44 0.59
C GLU A 427 -0.26 20.80 0.28
N SER A 428 0.84 21.43 0.71
CA SER A 428 2.19 20.95 0.44
C SER A 428 2.48 19.56 1.04
N SER A 429 1.82 19.23 2.15
CA SER A 429 1.86 17.90 2.78
C SER A 429 1.30 16.80 1.86
N CYS A 430 0.24 17.11 1.10
CA CYS A 430 -0.31 16.21 0.08
C CYS A 430 0.68 15.99 -1.06
N ASN A 431 1.31 17.04 -1.59
CA ASN A 431 2.36 16.91 -2.62
C ASN A 431 3.54 16.05 -2.14
N ALA A 432 4.00 16.26 -0.89
CA ALA A 432 5.07 15.47 -0.31
C ALA A 432 4.68 13.98 -0.22
N SER A 433 3.43 13.68 0.14
CA SER A 433 2.92 12.31 0.18
C SER A 433 2.79 11.66 -1.19
N ILE A 434 2.30 12.38 -2.20
CA ILE A 434 2.21 11.89 -3.58
C ILE A 434 3.60 11.48 -4.08
N ASN A 435 4.59 12.35 -3.92
CA ASN A 435 5.96 12.07 -4.34
C ASN A 435 6.59 10.92 -3.54
N TYR A 436 6.29 10.83 -2.24
CA TYR A 436 6.75 9.73 -1.41
C TYR A 436 6.25 8.36 -1.90
N VAL A 437 4.93 8.24 -2.10
CA VAL A 437 4.33 6.98 -2.55
C VAL A 437 4.77 6.67 -3.98
N HIS A 438 4.85 7.68 -4.85
CA HIS A 438 5.37 7.52 -6.22
C HIS A 438 6.80 6.98 -6.23
N ASP A 439 7.72 7.60 -5.47
CA ASP A 439 9.11 7.16 -5.35
C ASP A 439 9.19 5.73 -4.79
N SER A 440 8.37 5.43 -3.77
CA SER A 440 8.31 4.10 -3.13
C SER A 440 7.84 3.02 -4.11
N VAL A 441 6.75 3.25 -4.84
CA VAL A 441 6.23 2.31 -5.85
C VAL A 441 7.23 2.15 -6.99
N SER A 442 7.81 3.25 -7.47
CA SER A 442 8.83 3.21 -8.54
C SER A 442 10.04 2.36 -8.14
N ALA A 443 10.52 2.50 -6.90
CA ALA A 443 11.64 1.74 -6.38
C ALA A 443 11.29 0.26 -6.12
N ALA A 444 10.12 -0.01 -5.52
CA ALA A 444 9.72 -1.37 -5.15
C ALA A 444 9.26 -2.22 -6.35
N CYS A 445 8.73 -1.58 -7.39
CA CYS A 445 8.18 -2.24 -8.57
C CYS A 445 9.14 -2.27 -9.77
N GLU A 446 10.39 -1.78 -9.65
CA GLU A 446 11.37 -1.71 -10.75
C GLU A 446 11.54 -3.04 -11.51
N TYR A 447 11.46 -4.18 -10.80
CA TYR A 447 11.62 -5.52 -11.38
C TYR A 447 10.32 -6.23 -11.73
N THR A 448 9.17 -5.73 -11.27
CA THR A 448 7.83 -6.17 -11.65
C THR A 448 7.02 -4.95 -12.07
N PRO A 449 7.40 -4.33 -13.20
CA PRO A 449 6.96 -2.98 -13.54
C PRO A 449 5.48 -2.91 -13.92
N ASP A 450 4.83 -4.04 -14.20
CA ASP A 450 3.48 -4.12 -14.73
C ASP A 450 2.57 -4.95 -13.79
N LEU A 451 1.36 -4.45 -13.53
CA LEU A 451 0.28 -5.17 -12.83
C LEU A 451 -0.37 -6.22 -13.75
N ALA A 452 -0.46 -5.88 -15.03
CA ALA A 452 -0.95 -6.69 -16.12
C ALA A 452 -0.35 -6.18 -17.44
N GLU A 453 -0.48 -6.94 -18.52
CA GLU A 453 0.04 -6.53 -19.83
C GLU A 453 -0.46 -5.13 -20.21
N GLY A 454 0.48 -4.19 -20.35
CA GLY A 454 0.19 -2.79 -20.72
C GLY A 454 -0.33 -1.90 -19.59
N ILE A 455 -0.37 -2.39 -18.35
CA ILE A 455 -0.73 -1.61 -17.15
C ILE A 455 0.49 -1.52 -16.22
N PRO A 456 1.31 -0.45 -16.33
CA PRO A 456 2.41 -0.24 -15.41
C PRO A 456 1.91 -0.11 -13.95
N ALA A 457 2.61 -0.72 -13.00
CA ALA A 457 2.34 -0.64 -11.57
C ALA A 457 2.35 0.79 -11.04
N ILE A 458 3.22 1.64 -11.59
CA ILE A 458 3.27 3.05 -11.26
C ILE A 458 2.17 3.88 -11.95
N GLY A 459 1.50 3.34 -12.97
CA GLY A 459 0.65 4.11 -13.88
C GLY A 459 -0.52 4.84 -13.19
N MET A 460 -1.16 4.21 -12.19
CA MET A 460 -2.23 4.86 -11.42
C MET A 460 -1.71 6.00 -10.53
N PHE A 461 -0.47 5.90 -10.05
CA PHE A 461 0.16 6.95 -9.25
C PHE A 461 0.67 8.10 -10.12
N ASP A 462 1.20 7.82 -11.31
CA ASP A 462 1.51 8.85 -12.31
C ASP A 462 0.24 9.61 -12.72
N LEU A 463 -0.84 8.88 -13.02
CA LEU A 463 -2.15 9.46 -13.33
C LEU A 463 -2.62 10.40 -12.22
N PHE A 464 -2.57 9.94 -10.97
CA PHE A 464 -3.00 10.76 -9.83
C PHE A 464 -2.13 12.00 -9.66
N ARG A 465 -0.80 11.85 -9.74
CA ARG A 465 0.15 12.96 -9.62
C ARG A 465 -0.08 14.01 -10.70
N ASP A 466 -0.12 13.60 -11.96
CA ASP A 466 -0.28 14.52 -13.09
C ASP A 466 -1.58 15.33 -12.97
N ARG A 467 -2.68 14.67 -12.57
CA ARG A 467 -3.99 15.33 -12.36
C ARG A 467 -4.01 16.22 -11.13
N TRP A 468 -3.26 15.87 -10.08
CA TRP A 468 -3.08 16.74 -8.92
C TRP A 468 -2.27 17.99 -9.27
N GLU A 469 -1.20 17.85 -10.05
CA GLU A 469 -0.42 18.97 -10.57
C GLU A 469 -1.30 19.88 -11.44
N GLU A 470 -2.08 19.32 -12.37
CA GLU A 470 -3.03 20.09 -13.19
C GLU A 470 -4.11 20.77 -12.33
N LEU A 471 -4.54 20.18 -11.22
CA LEU A 471 -5.47 20.84 -10.30
C LEU A 471 -4.83 22.04 -9.57
N CYS A 472 -3.61 21.84 -9.06
CA CYS A 472 -3.02 22.65 -8.00
C CYS A 472 -2.00 23.70 -8.45
N PHE A 473 -1.72 23.82 -9.75
CA PHE A 473 -0.86 24.88 -10.26
C PHE A 473 -1.51 26.28 -10.13
N THR A 474 -0.66 27.28 -9.90
CA THR A 474 -1.07 28.65 -9.59
C THR A 474 -0.45 29.66 -10.55
N ASP A 475 -1.10 30.81 -10.70
CA ASP A 475 -0.50 31.94 -11.40
C ASP A 475 0.65 32.49 -10.55
N PRO A 476 1.90 32.52 -11.05
CA PRO A 476 3.06 32.99 -10.28
C PRO A 476 2.98 34.48 -9.90
N SER A 477 2.11 35.24 -10.56
CA SER A 477 1.93 36.68 -10.35
C SER A 477 0.95 36.98 -9.22
N THR A 478 -0.13 36.19 -9.09
CA THR A 478 -1.21 36.44 -8.13
C THR A 478 -1.26 35.41 -7.00
N GLY A 479 -0.76 34.20 -7.24
CA GLY A 479 -0.90 33.04 -6.36
C GLY A 479 -2.25 32.32 -6.47
N ASP A 480 -3.12 32.75 -7.39
CA ASP A 480 -4.44 32.14 -7.57
C ASP A 480 -4.35 30.80 -8.32
N TYR A 481 -5.21 29.84 -7.97
CA TYR A 481 -5.29 28.56 -8.67
C TYR A 481 -5.79 28.74 -10.09
N CYS A 482 -5.03 28.21 -11.05
CA CYS A 482 -5.24 28.55 -12.44
C CYS A 482 -6.54 28.00 -13.04
N ASN A 483 -7.05 26.86 -12.57
CA ASN A 483 -8.36 26.37 -13.01
C ASN A 483 -9.51 27.29 -12.57
N GLU A 484 -9.39 27.95 -11.41
CA GLU A 484 -10.36 28.95 -10.94
C GLU A 484 -10.24 30.25 -11.76
N VAL A 485 -9.03 30.63 -12.17
CA VAL A 485 -8.82 31.77 -13.08
C VAL A 485 -9.46 31.52 -14.45
N ILE A 486 -9.21 30.34 -15.04
CA ILE A 486 -9.75 29.95 -16.36
C ILE A 486 -11.27 29.86 -16.33
N ALA A 487 -11.85 29.35 -15.24
CA ALA A 487 -13.30 29.27 -15.07
C ALA A 487 -14.02 30.63 -15.15
N ASN A 488 -13.29 31.73 -14.90
CA ASN A 488 -13.81 33.09 -14.95
C ASN A 488 -13.61 33.80 -16.30
N PHE A 489 -13.03 33.12 -17.30
CA PHE A 489 -12.89 33.69 -18.65
C PHE A 489 -14.25 33.97 -19.28
N ALA A 490 -14.30 35.02 -20.11
CA ALA A 490 -15.52 35.37 -20.82
C ALA A 490 -15.90 34.24 -21.80
N PRO A 491 -17.17 33.80 -21.83
CA PRO A 491 -17.61 32.79 -22.79
C PRO A 491 -17.56 33.38 -24.21
N VAL A 492 -16.87 32.69 -25.11
CA VAL A 492 -16.76 33.05 -26.53
C VAL A 492 -17.17 31.88 -27.41
N LYS A 493 -17.56 32.18 -28.66
CA LYS A 493 -17.90 31.14 -29.65
C LYS A 493 -16.67 30.56 -30.33
N ASP A 494 -15.66 31.38 -30.53
CA ASP A 494 -14.44 31.06 -31.28
C ASP A 494 -13.22 31.57 -30.50
N LEU A 495 -12.10 30.86 -30.56
CA LEU A 495 -10.88 31.20 -29.80
C LEU A 495 -10.29 32.56 -30.20
N ASP A 496 -10.48 32.97 -31.45
CA ASP A 496 -10.03 34.28 -31.96
C ASP A 496 -10.77 35.47 -31.34
N SER A 497 -11.91 35.19 -30.70
CA SER A 497 -12.75 36.17 -30.02
C SER A 497 -12.42 36.29 -28.53
N MET A 498 -11.52 35.44 -27.99
CA MET A 498 -11.03 35.57 -26.62
C MET A 498 -10.20 36.85 -26.46
N LYS A 499 -10.24 37.45 -25.26
CA LYS A 499 -9.34 38.56 -24.94
C LYS A 499 -7.91 38.06 -24.92
N GLU A 500 -6.98 38.85 -25.47
CA GLU A 500 -5.55 38.53 -25.45
C GLU A 500 -5.02 38.26 -24.04
N SER A 501 -5.53 38.99 -23.03
CA SER A 501 -5.18 38.78 -21.62
C SER A 501 -5.63 37.43 -21.03
N GLU A 502 -6.68 36.83 -21.57
CA GLU A 502 -7.19 35.51 -21.15
C GLU A 502 -6.51 34.41 -21.98
N LEU A 503 -6.50 34.59 -23.31
CA LEU A 503 -5.89 33.67 -24.27
C LEU A 503 -4.39 33.45 -23.99
N CYS A 504 -3.65 34.53 -23.71
CA CYS A 504 -2.21 34.49 -23.46
C CYS A 504 -1.84 34.56 -21.97
N SER A 505 -2.81 34.32 -21.08
CA SER A 505 -2.54 34.19 -19.65
C SER A 505 -1.60 33.01 -19.35
N HIS A 506 -0.85 33.11 -18.24
CA HIS A 506 -0.03 31.99 -17.77
C HIS A 506 -0.88 30.74 -17.58
N CYS A 507 -2.03 30.88 -16.91
CA CYS A 507 -2.93 29.77 -16.62
C CYS A 507 -3.40 29.02 -17.86
N ASN A 508 -3.84 29.73 -18.91
CA ASN A 508 -4.33 29.07 -20.13
C ASN A 508 -3.22 28.32 -20.87
N ILE A 509 -2.06 28.96 -21.02
CA ILE A 509 -0.93 28.36 -21.75
C ILE A 509 -0.37 27.16 -20.99
N GLU A 510 -0.16 27.29 -19.68
CA GLU A 510 0.43 26.22 -18.87
C GLU A 510 -0.52 25.04 -18.75
N ARG A 511 -1.84 25.25 -18.61
CA ARG A 511 -2.81 24.14 -18.61
C ARG A 511 -2.71 23.29 -19.87
N LEU A 512 -2.70 23.92 -21.04
CA LEU A 512 -2.59 23.21 -22.33
C LEU A 512 -1.25 22.48 -22.46
N ALA A 513 -0.16 23.07 -21.95
CA ALA A 513 1.15 22.43 -21.89
C ALA A 513 1.18 21.23 -20.94
N MET A 514 0.53 21.32 -19.77
CA MET A 514 0.43 20.23 -18.79
C MET A 514 -0.41 19.08 -19.34
N MET A 515 -1.56 19.38 -19.95
CA MET A 515 -2.38 18.38 -20.63
C MET A 515 -1.57 17.66 -21.71
N GLN A 516 -0.83 18.39 -22.56
CA GLN A 516 0.00 17.77 -23.59
C GLN A 516 1.09 16.85 -23.01
N LYS A 517 1.71 17.23 -21.89
CA LYS A 517 2.80 16.46 -21.24
C LYS A 517 2.32 15.20 -20.54
N SER A 518 1.05 15.12 -20.16
CA SER A 518 0.50 13.96 -19.44
C SER A 518 -0.22 13.01 -20.40
N PRO A 519 0.16 11.72 -20.45
CA PRO A 519 -0.60 10.72 -21.19
C PRO A 519 -1.94 10.35 -20.53
N TYR A 520 -2.24 10.91 -19.35
CA TYR A 520 -3.45 10.61 -18.57
C TYR A 520 -4.49 11.74 -18.57
N SER A 521 -4.20 12.84 -19.28
CA SER A 521 -5.07 14.00 -19.40
C SER A 521 -6.04 13.86 -20.58
N ALA A 522 -7.05 14.73 -20.64
CA ALA A 522 -7.95 14.85 -21.78
C ALA A 522 -7.33 15.61 -22.97
N TYR A 523 -6.09 15.28 -23.38
CA TYR A 523 -5.42 15.91 -24.52
C TYR A 523 -5.75 15.20 -25.84
N ASP A 524 -6.85 15.61 -26.46
CA ASP A 524 -7.31 15.08 -27.75
C ASP A 524 -6.95 16.00 -28.94
N ALA A 525 -7.43 15.64 -30.14
CA ALA A 525 -7.20 16.43 -31.35
C ALA A 525 -7.73 17.88 -31.25
N LEU A 526 -8.83 18.08 -30.53
CA LEU A 526 -9.45 19.40 -30.37
C LEU A 526 -8.64 20.26 -29.40
N VAL A 527 -8.17 19.69 -28.29
CA VAL A 527 -7.28 20.39 -27.35
C VAL A 527 -5.92 20.69 -28.00
N ARG A 528 -5.42 19.79 -28.87
CA ARG A 528 -4.23 20.06 -29.68
C ARG A 528 -4.40 21.27 -30.58
N GLU A 529 -5.49 21.35 -31.34
CA GLU A 529 -5.79 22.51 -32.21
C GLU A 529 -5.86 23.81 -31.40
N GLN A 530 -6.49 23.76 -30.22
CA GLN A 530 -6.51 24.89 -29.28
C GLN A 530 -5.09 25.32 -28.88
N TYR A 531 -4.24 24.36 -28.51
CA TYR A 531 -2.88 24.67 -28.07
C TYR A 531 -2.02 25.24 -29.19
N GLU A 532 -2.13 24.70 -30.42
CA GLU A 532 -1.46 25.24 -31.60
C GLU A 532 -1.88 26.69 -31.88
N PHE A 533 -3.18 26.98 -31.78
CA PHE A 533 -3.71 28.34 -31.95
C PHE A 533 -3.19 29.31 -30.89
N VAL A 534 -3.26 28.91 -29.61
CA VAL A 534 -2.80 29.72 -28.47
C VAL A 534 -1.29 29.96 -28.57
N ALA A 535 -0.49 28.91 -28.79
CA ALA A 535 0.96 29.02 -28.87
C ALA A 535 1.40 29.95 -30.01
N LYS A 536 0.77 29.83 -31.18
CA LYS A 536 1.03 30.71 -32.33
C LYS A 536 0.69 32.17 -32.03
N THR A 537 -0.48 32.41 -31.43
CA THR A 537 -0.97 33.77 -31.15
C THR A 537 -0.16 34.45 -30.05
N CYS A 538 0.22 33.70 -29.02
CA CYS A 538 0.95 34.18 -27.85
C CYS A 538 2.48 34.09 -27.99
N GLY A 539 3.00 33.75 -29.17
CA GLY A 539 4.43 33.76 -29.47
C GLY A 539 5.26 32.66 -28.79
N LYS A 540 4.67 31.51 -28.46
CA LYS A 540 5.36 30.35 -27.87
C LYS A 540 5.96 29.47 -28.96
N LYS A 541 7.23 29.72 -29.29
CA LYS A 541 7.95 29.07 -30.42
C LYS A 541 8.46 27.66 -30.12
N ASP A 542 8.64 27.33 -28.84
CA ASP A 542 9.22 26.05 -28.39
C ASP A 542 8.15 25.07 -27.85
N ALA A 543 6.87 25.31 -28.17
CA ALA A 543 5.78 24.45 -27.73
C ALA A 543 5.77 23.11 -28.48
N VAL A 544 5.47 22.04 -27.76
CA VAL A 544 5.30 20.68 -28.29
C VAL A 544 3.81 20.37 -28.35
N PHE A 545 3.33 19.79 -29.44
CA PHE A 545 1.90 19.55 -29.67
C PHE A 545 1.53 18.07 -29.84
N ASP A 546 2.53 17.22 -30.04
CA ASP A 546 2.27 15.79 -30.12
C ASP A 546 1.96 15.26 -28.72
N PRO A 547 0.91 14.44 -28.55
CA PRO A 547 0.53 13.92 -27.24
C PRO A 547 1.70 13.17 -26.60
N ALA A 548 1.85 13.29 -25.28
CA ALA A 548 2.83 12.51 -24.55
C ALA A 548 2.61 11.00 -24.81
N THR A 549 3.70 10.32 -25.15
CA THR A 549 3.73 8.87 -25.29
C THR A 549 3.98 8.22 -23.93
N GLY A 550 3.41 7.04 -23.71
CA GLY A 550 3.42 6.38 -22.40
C GLY A 550 2.02 6.35 -21.80
N GLY A 551 1.87 5.84 -20.59
CA GLY A 551 0.56 5.68 -19.94
C GLY A 551 0.09 4.23 -19.87
N MET A 552 -1.12 4.03 -19.34
CA MET A 552 -1.77 2.72 -19.31
C MET A 552 -2.36 2.42 -20.69
N HIS A 553 -1.84 1.38 -21.34
CA HIS A 553 -2.28 0.91 -22.63
C HIS A 553 -2.76 -0.52 -22.44
N VAL A 554 -4.03 -0.70 -22.08
CA VAL A 554 -4.58 -2.05 -22.04
C VAL A 554 -4.50 -2.59 -23.47
N ASN A 555 -3.70 -3.63 -23.67
CA ASN A 555 -3.64 -4.35 -24.95
C ASN A 555 -4.93 -5.17 -25.06
N ILE A 556 -6.03 -4.45 -25.26
CA ILE A 556 -7.27 -5.07 -25.70
C ILE A 556 -6.96 -5.36 -27.17
N ASP A 557 -6.53 -6.59 -27.48
CA ASP A 557 -6.80 -7.14 -28.80
C ASP A 557 -8.25 -6.73 -29.09
N GLU A 558 -8.48 -5.83 -30.06
CA GLU A 558 -9.82 -5.33 -30.37
C GLU A 558 -10.74 -6.55 -30.32
N PRO A 559 -11.65 -6.67 -29.33
CA PRO A 559 -12.48 -7.85 -29.26
C PRO A 559 -13.36 -7.68 -30.48
N GLY A 560 -13.08 -8.44 -31.55
CA GLY A 560 -14.00 -8.52 -32.68
C GLY A 560 -15.36 -8.75 -32.06
N SER A 561 -16.30 -7.80 -32.24
CA SER A 561 -17.42 -7.57 -31.33
C SER A 561 -18.07 -8.89 -30.91
N ILE A 562 -17.71 -9.38 -29.72
CA ILE A 562 -18.33 -10.59 -29.19
C ILE A 562 -19.71 -10.15 -28.76
N CYS A 563 -20.69 -10.42 -29.61
CA CYS A 563 -22.08 -10.24 -29.25
C CYS A 563 -22.42 -11.25 -28.14
N ALA A 564 -22.35 -10.83 -26.87
CA ALA A 564 -22.46 -11.72 -25.72
C ALA A 564 -23.79 -12.49 -25.65
N SER A 565 -24.85 -11.96 -26.26
CA SER A 565 -26.14 -12.65 -26.41
C SER A 565 -26.18 -13.69 -27.54
N ASN A 566 -25.15 -13.73 -28.39
CA ASN A 566 -25.11 -14.42 -29.69
C ASN A 566 -26.34 -14.14 -30.57
N THR A 567 -27.00 -13.00 -30.36
CA THR A 567 -28.25 -12.64 -31.04
C THR A 567 -28.06 -11.29 -31.72
N THR A 568 -28.25 -11.26 -33.03
CA THR A 568 -28.21 -10.03 -33.81
C THR A 568 -29.60 -9.63 -34.30
N TYR A 569 -29.76 -8.35 -34.63
CA TYR A 569 -30.94 -7.75 -35.21
C TYR A 569 -30.54 -6.91 -36.42
N THR A 570 -31.15 -7.16 -37.57
CA THR A 570 -30.94 -6.33 -38.76
C THR A 570 -31.93 -5.17 -38.76
N ALA A 571 -31.39 -3.95 -38.70
CA ALA A 571 -32.16 -2.71 -38.64
C ALA A 571 -33.02 -2.51 -39.90
N LYS A 572 -34.28 -2.13 -39.72
CA LYS A 572 -35.25 -1.86 -40.78
C LYS A 572 -35.52 -0.36 -40.90
N ASP A 573 -36.08 0.03 -42.04
CA ASP A 573 -36.48 1.41 -42.27
C ASP A 573 -37.47 1.90 -41.19
N GLY A 574 -37.09 2.97 -40.51
CA GLY A 574 -37.86 3.56 -39.40
C GLY A 574 -37.57 2.98 -38.00
N ASP A 575 -36.64 2.03 -37.86
CA ASP A 575 -36.25 1.52 -36.54
C ASP A 575 -35.49 2.57 -35.71
N THR A 576 -35.84 2.64 -34.42
CA THR A 576 -35.12 3.37 -33.37
C THR A 576 -34.64 2.41 -32.28
N CYS A 577 -33.66 2.80 -31.47
CA CYS A 577 -33.21 1.96 -30.35
C CYS A 577 -34.34 1.64 -29.37
N ASP A 578 -35.28 2.56 -29.15
CA ASP A 578 -36.47 2.31 -28.32
C ASP A 578 -37.43 1.30 -28.97
N SER A 579 -37.65 1.40 -30.28
CA SER A 579 -38.50 0.43 -30.99
C SER A 579 -37.91 -0.98 -30.96
N ILE A 580 -36.59 -1.11 -31.13
CA ILE A 580 -35.87 -2.39 -31.07
C ILE A 580 -35.83 -2.91 -29.63
N SER A 581 -35.59 -2.02 -28.66
CA SER A 581 -35.62 -2.29 -27.22
C SER A 581 -36.93 -2.93 -26.81
N VAL A 582 -38.07 -2.29 -27.14
CA VAL A 582 -39.40 -2.81 -26.83
C VAL A 582 -39.70 -4.11 -27.57
N ALA A 583 -39.27 -4.24 -28.83
CA ALA A 583 -39.49 -5.46 -29.61
C ALA A 583 -38.68 -6.66 -29.11
N SER A 584 -37.51 -6.41 -28.53
CA SER A 584 -36.54 -7.46 -28.14
C SER A 584 -36.37 -7.60 -26.63
N ASN A 585 -37.09 -6.81 -25.83
CA ASN A 585 -36.95 -6.72 -24.37
C ASN A 585 -35.51 -6.45 -23.91
N VAL A 586 -34.80 -5.54 -24.59
CA VAL A 586 -33.41 -5.17 -24.28
C VAL A 586 -33.31 -3.71 -23.88
N SER A 587 -32.26 -3.30 -23.17
CA SER A 587 -32.03 -1.89 -22.85
C SER A 587 -31.64 -1.09 -24.10
N SER A 588 -32.29 0.07 -24.34
CA SER A 588 -31.96 0.94 -25.48
C SER A 588 -30.59 1.59 -25.32
N VAL A 589 -30.21 1.97 -24.09
CA VAL A 589 -28.89 2.53 -23.80
C VAL A 589 -27.78 1.50 -24.00
N SER A 590 -27.99 0.25 -23.56
CA SER A 590 -27.02 -0.81 -23.82
C SER A 590 -26.96 -1.18 -25.29
N LEU A 591 -28.08 -1.17 -26.01
CA LEU A 591 -28.11 -1.40 -27.46
C LEU A 591 -27.28 -0.34 -28.20
N TYR A 592 -27.41 0.93 -27.84
CA TYR A 592 -26.56 1.99 -28.38
C TYR A 592 -25.09 1.79 -28.03
N TRP A 593 -24.80 1.48 -26.76
CA TRP A 593 -23.43 1.44 -26.25
C TRP A 593 -22.59 0.31 -26.86
N ILE A 594 -23.19 -0.85 -27.12
CA ILE A 594 -22.45 -2.03 -27.63
C ILE A 594 -22.36 -2.07 -29.17
N ASN A 595 -23.07 -1.19 -29.87
CA ASN A 595 -23.08 -1.12 -31.33
C ASN A 595 -22.53 0.24 -31.79
N SER A 596 -21.23 0.29 -32.04
CA SER A 596 -20.54 1.52 -32.48
C SER A 596 -21.03 2.01 -33.85
N GLU A 597 -21.74 1.17 -34.60
CA GLU A 597 -22.36 1.49 -35.89
C GLU A 597 -23.62 2.37 -35.77
N ILE A 598 -24.12 2.62 -34.56
CA ILE A 598 -25.28 3.48 -34.31
C ILE A 598 -24.81 4.93 -34.04
N PRO A 599 -24.87 5.84 -35.02
CA PRO A 599 -24.50 7.24 -34.81
C PRO A 599 -25.58 8.04 -34.06
N ASP A 600 -26.84 7.62 -34.15
CA ASP A 600 -28.02 8.27 -33.59
C ASP A 600 -29.17 7.24 -33.46
N CYS A 601 -29.65 6.98 -32.24
CA CYS A 601 -30.73 6.01 -32.02
C CYS A 601 -32.08 6.37 -32.65
N GLN A 602 -32.26 7.59 -33.16
CA GLN A 602 -33.45 7.98 -33.91
C GLN A 602 -33.34 7.71 -35.42
N LYS A 603 -32.14 7.37 -35.91
CA LYS A 603 -31.84 7.22 -37.34
C LYS A 603 -30.84 6.09 -37.59
N ILE A 604 -31.22 4.88 -37.21
CA ILE A 604 -30.39 3.69 -37.46
C ILE A 604 -30.37 3.41 -38.97
N PRO A 605 -29.20 3.29 -39.63
CA PRO A 605 -29.15 2.97 -41.04
C PRO A 605 -29.78 1.60 -41.34
N VAL A 606 -30.58 1.52 -42.41
CA VAL A 606 -31.22 0.27 -42.84
C VAL A 606 -30.16 -0.78 -43.20
N ASP A 607 -30.47 -2.04 -42.90
CA ASP A 607 -29.60 -3.20 -43.13
C ASP A 607 -28.34 -3.23 -42.25
N THR A 608 -28.25 -2.39 -41.21
CA THR A 608 -27.20 -2.49 -40.18
C THR A 608 -27.46 -3.72 -39.31
N GLU A 609 -26.47 -4.60 -39.20
CA GLU A 609 -26.52 -5.72 -38.26
C GLU A 609 -26.09 -5.24 -36.87
N LEU A 610 -27.00 -5.32 -35.90
CA LEU A 610 -26.80 -4.88 -34.52
C LEU A 610 -26.73 -6.08 -33.58
N CYS A 611 -25.75 -6.12 -32.68
CA CYS A 611 -25.79 -7.01 -31.54
C CYS A 611 -26.88 -6.60 -30.55
N LEU A 612 -27.75 -7.54 -30.18
CA LEU A 612 -28.73 -7.29 -29.12
C LEU A 612 -28.07 -7.53 -27.74
N PRO A 613 -28.28 -6.64 -26.75
CA PRO A 613 -27.91 -6.93 -25.36
C PRO A 613 -28.72 -8.11 -24.82
N MET A 614 -28.37 -8.60 -23.64
CA MET A 614 -29.17 -9.63 -22.97
C MET A 614 -30.57 -9.11 -22.64
N PRO A 615 -31.64 -9.88 -22.94
CA PRO A 615 -32.99 -9.44 -22.65
C PRO A 615 -33.27 -9.45 -21.14
N CYS A 616 -34.12 -8.54 -20.72
CA CYS A 616 -34.61 -8.42 -19.35
C CYS A 616 -36.12 -8.67 -19.27
N GLU A 617 -36.58 -9.10 -18.09
CA GLU A 617 -37.99 -9.45 -17.89
C GLU A 617 -38.93 -8.23 -17.95
N SER A 618 -38.43 -7.05 -17.60
CA SER A 618 -39.24 -5.83 -17.55
C SER A 618 -38.42 -4.62 -17.99
N LEU A 619 -39.03 -3.82 -18.87
CA LEU A 619 -38.55 -2.52 -19.29
C LEU A 619 -39.27 -1.39 -18.54
N TRP A 620 -38.54 -0.30 -18.29
CA TRP A 620 -39.05 0.98 -17.84
C TRP A 620 -38.82 2.01 -18.93
N HIS A 621 -39.88 2.73 -19.30
CA HIS A 621 -39.77 3.85 -20.23
C HIS A 621 -39.58 5.14 -19.43
N VAL A 622 -38.42 5.76 -19.57
CA VAL A 622 -38.03 7.00 -18.88
C VAL A 622 -38.99 8.12 -19.29
N LYS A 623 -39.49 8.86 -18.29
CA LYS A 623 -40.29 10.08 -18.45
C LYS A 623 -39.44 11.30 -18.12
N GLN A 624 -39.82 12.46 -18.64
CA GLN A 624 -39.05 13.72 -18.52
C GLN A 624 -38.67 14.13 -17.09
N GLU A 625 -39.45 13.72 -16.08
CA GLU A 625 -39.21 14.05 -14.67
C GLU A 625 -38.61 12.88 -13.88
N ASP A 626 -38.37 11.73 -14.51
CA ASP A 626 -37.80 10.58 -13.81
C ASP A 626 -36.34 10.86 -13.43
N THR A 627 -35.93 10.39 -12.26
CA THR A 627 -34.52 10.25 -11.89
C THR A 627 -34.16 8.77 -11.74
N CYS A 628 -32.87 8.43 -11.80
CA CYS A 628 -32.43 7.05 -11.52
C CYS A 628 -32.91 6.58 -10.14
N PHE A 629 -32.92 7.49 -9.16
CA PHE A 629 -33.44 7.23 -7.82
C PHE A 629 -34.92 6.85 -7.86
N ASP A 630 -35.76 7.64 -8.53
CA ASP A 630 -37.20 7.39 -8.63
C ASP A 630 -37.51 6.06 -9.35
N ILE A 631 -36.82 5.78 -10.45
CA ILE A 631 -36.95 4.53 -11.21
C ILE A 631 -36.55 3.33 -10.34
N SER A 632 -35.43 3.46 -9.61
CA SER A 632 -34.91 2.41 -8.73
C SER A 632 -35.87 2.10 -7.59
N VAL A 633 -36.40 3.14 -6.93
CA VAL A 633 -37.41 3.00 -5.87
C VAL A 633 -38.68 2.36 -6.42
N ALA A 634 -39.21 2.84 -7.55
CA ALA A 634 -40.42 2.29 -8.15
C ALA A 634 -40.26 0.83 -8.59
N SER A 635 -39.05 0.44 -8.99
CA SER A 635 -38.74 -0.91 -9.46
C SER A 635 -38.26 -1.87 -8.37
N SER A 636 -38.12 -1.37 -7.13
CA SER A 636 -37.59 -2.09 -5.97
C SER A 636 -36.17 -2.65 -6.20
N ILE A 637 -35.30 -1.80 -6.74
CA ILE A 637 -33.88 -2.11 -7.02
C ILE A 637 -32.99 -0.97 -6.52
N SER A 638 -31.69 -1.22 -6.40
CA SER A 638 -30.71 -0.16 -6.17
C SER A 638 -30.33 0.52 -7.48
N GLU A 639 -29.88 1.78 -7.41
CA GLU A 639 -29.33 2.49 -8.59
C GLU A 639 -28.13 1.76 -9.18
N ARG A 640 -27.35 1.06 -8.34
CA ARG A 640 -26.29 0.17 -8.83
C ARG A 640 -26.85 -0.92 -9.74
N GLN A 641 -27.89 -1.63 -9.31
CA GLN A 641 -28.54 -2.66 -10.14
C GLN A 641 -29.15 -2.08 -11.42
N LEU A 642 -29.73 -0.88 -11.34
CA LEU A 642 -30.24 -0.18 -12.52
C LEU A 642 -29.11 0.09 -13.52
N ARG A 643 -27.94 0.56 -13.08
CA ARG A 643 -26.77 0.76 -13.94
C ARG A 643 -26.18 -0.55 -14.47
N ASP A 644 -26.08 -1.57 -13.62
CA ASP A 644 -25.53 -2.87 -13.99
C ASP A 644 -26.32 -3.54 -15.13
N TRP A 645 -27.63 -3.27 -15.23
CA TRP A 645 -28.49 -3.81 -16.30
C TRP A 645 -28.65 -2.89 -17.52
N ASN A 646 -28.08 -1.69 -17.47
CA ASN A 646 -28.21 -0.65 -18.48
C ASN A 646 -26.85 -0.01 -18.74
N GLN A 647 -25.95 -0.83 -19.31
CA GLN A 647 -24.62 -0.42 -19.70
C GLN A 647 -24.70 0.84 -20.59
N GLY A 648 -24.01 1.90 -20.17
CA GLY A 648 -24.05 3.24 -20.77
C GLY A 648 -24.61 4.33 -19.83
N LEU A 649 -25.36 3.98 -18.77
CA LEU A 649 -25.71 4.95 -17.73
C LEU A 649 -24.47 5.33 -16.89
N GLU A 650 -24.29 6.63 -16.66
CA GLU A 650 -23.19 7.18 -15.87
C GLU A 650 -23.36 6.88 -14.38
N THR A 651 -22.24 6.91 -13.63
CA THR A 651 -22.23 6.62 -12.19
C THR A 651 -23.13 7.57 -11.40
N ASP A 652 -23.23 8.83 -11.81
CA ASP A 652 -24.11 9.86 -11.25
C ASP A 652 -25.47 9.96 -11.96
N CYS A 653 -25.69 9.14 -12.99
CA CYS A 653 -26.90 9.06 -13.80
C CYS A 653 -27.37 10.41 -14.39
N MET A 654 -26.43 11.35 -14.63
CA MET A 654 -26.79 12.64 -15.24
C MET A 654 -27.25 12.50 -16.69
N ASN A 655 -26.90 11.40 -17.33
CA ASN A 655 -27.19 11.09 -18.72
C ASN A 655 -28.53 10.36 -18.95
N LEU A 656 -29.35 10.17 -17.92
CA LEU A 656 -30.64 9.45 -18.00
C LEU A 656 -31.57 9.96 -19.12
N HIS A 657 -31.56 11.27 -19.38
CA HIS A 657 -32.43 11.94 -20.35
C HIS A 657 -31.73 12.23 -21.68
N ASP A 658 -30.56 11.65 -21.95
CA ASP A 658 -29.88 11.85 -23.23
C ASP A 658 -30.71 11.24 -24.37
N VAL A 659 -31.12 12.10 -25.30
CA VAL A 659 -31.94 11.73 -26.46
C VAL A 659 -31.20 10.85 -27.46
N LYS A 660 -29.87 10.74 -27.37
CA LYS A 660 -29.02 10.02 -28.33
C LYS A 660 -29.13 8.50 -28.27
N TRP A 661 -29.56 7.92 -27.14
CA TRP A 661 -29.57 6.46 -26.93
C TRP A 661 -30.94 5.85 -26.57
N GLY A 662 -32.02 6.61 -26.75
CA GLY A 662 -33.37 6.19 -26.41
C GLY A 662 -33.70 6.34 -24.92
N SER A 663 -34.79 5.72 -24.49
CA SER A 663 -35.46 5.96 -23.20
C SER A 663 -35.97 4.69 -22.53
N SER A 664 -35.52 3.51 -22.96
CA SER A 664 -36.02 2.22 -22.48
C SER A 664 -34.94 1.47 -21.67
N LEU A 665 -35.18 1.29 -20.38
CA LEU A 665 -34.23 0.70 -19.43
C LEU A 665 -34.71 -0.65 -18.89
N CYS A 666 -33.78 -1.59 -18.70
CA CYS A 666 -34.03 -2.81 -17.96
C CYS A 666 -34.15 -2.55 -16.45
N VAL A 667 -35.25 -2.99 -15.84
CA VAL A 667 -35.50 -2.84 -14.39
C VAL A 667 -35.68 -4.17 -13.65
N LYS A 668 -35.31 -5.26 -14.32
CA LYS A 668 -35.19 -6.61 -13.76
C LYS A 668 -33.93 -7.29 -14.31
N PRO A 669 -33.40 -8.31 -13.61
CA PRO A 669 -32.21 -9.04 -14.04
C PRO A 669 -32.33 -9.52 -15.49
N GLN A 670 -31.25 -9.36 -16.24
CA GLN A 670 -31.13 -9.95 -17.57
C GLN A 670 -30.98 -11.47 -17.44
N THR A 671 -31.77 -12.26 -18.17
CA THR A 671 -31.77 -13.72 -18.00
C THR A 671 -30.66 -14.34 -18.88
N PRO A 672 -29.68 -15.06 -18.34
CA PRO A 672 -28.67 -15.70 -19.18
C PRO A 672 -29.24 -16.91 -19.92
N VAL A 673 -29.48 -16.80 -21.23
CA VAL A 673 -29.73 -17.98 -22.07
C VAL A 673 -28.37 -18.56 -22.47
N PHE A 674 -27.75 -19.34 -21.59
CA PHE A 674 -26.60 -20.16 -21.97
C PHE A 674 -27.11 -21.47 -22.59
N ASN A 675 -27.17 -21.52 -23.92
CA ASN A 675 -27.22 -22.79 -24.65
C ASN A 675 -25.81 -23.41 -24.62
N ILE A 676 -25.54 -24.27 -23.66
CA ILE A 676 -24.29 -25.04 -23.62
C ILE A 676 -24.40 -26.15 -24.67
N THR A 677 -23.87 -25.89 -25.86
CA THR A 677 -23.47 -26.98 -26.76
C THR A 677 -22.20 -27.59 -26.19
N ASN A 678 -22.30 -28.85 -25.77
CA ASN A 678 -21.17 -29.66 -25.33
C ASN A 678 -20.10 -29.70 -26.44
N ASP A 679 -19.02 -28.95 -26.28
CA ASP A 679 -17.75 -29.30 -26.89
C ASP A 679 -16.65 -29.31 -25.83
N ASN A 680 -15.99 -30.46 -25.76
CA ASN A 680 -14.94 -30.78 -24.80
C ASN A 680 -13.61 -30.28 -25.37
N SER A 681 -12.98 -29.27 -24.78
CA SER A 681 -11.50 -29.26 -24.76
C SER A 681 -10.88 -28.40 -23.67
N LEU A 682 -10.15 -29.11 -22.80
CA LEU A 682 -8.89 -28.76 -22.13
C LEU A 682 -8.93 -27.77 -20.94
N ASP A 683 -9.03 -28.38 -19.78
CA ASP A 683 -8.59 -27.94 -18.45
C ASP A 683 -7.05 -28.12 -18.29
N PRO A 684 -6.30 -27.12 -17.79
CA PRO A 684 -4.92 -27.32 -17.33
C PRO A 684 -4.72 -27.53 -15.82
N TRP A 685 -5.74 -27.48 -14.96
CA TRP A 685 -5.55 -27.66 -13.50
C TRP A 685 -6.67 -28.48 -12.85
N GLY A 686 -6.66 -29.77 -13.16
CA GLY A 686 -7.59 -30.74 -12.62
C GLY A 686 -7.55 -30.89 -11.10
N HIS A 687 -8.70 -30.66 -10.48
CA HIS A 687 -9.12 -31.40 -9.30
C HIS A 687 -10.44 -32.10 -9.60
N ALA A 688 -10.36 -33.41 -9.82
CA ALA A 688 -11.52 -34.28 -9.76
C ALA A 688 -12.08 -34.23 -8.33
N THR A 689 -13.27 -33.67 -8.15
CA THR A 689 -14.11 -34.01 -7.00
C THR A 689 -15.55 -34.23 -7.44
N GLU A 690 -16.12 -35.26 -6.82
CA GLU A 690 -17.34 -35.97 -7.13
C GLU A 690 -18.58 -35.08 -7.25
N ARG A 691 -19.44 -35.39 -8.23
CA ARG A 691 -20.87 -35.07 -8.16
C ARG A 691 -21.44 -35.69 -6.88
N ARG A 692 -22.04 -34.87 -6.03
CA ARG A 692 -23.17 -35.30 -5.19
C ARG A 692 -24.41 -34.59 -5.68
N ASP A 693 -25.31 -35.37 -6.28
CA ASP A 693 -26.71 -34.99 -6.40
C ASP A 693 -27.26 -34.75 -4.99
N ALA A 694 -27.81 -33.56 -4.76
CA ALA A 694 -28.67 -33.29 -3.62
C ALA A 694 -29.94 -32.60 -4.12
N SER A 695 -30.91 -33.43 -4.49
CA SER A 695 -32.26 -33.05 -4.86
C SER A 695 -33.10 -32.75 -3.62
N ASP A 696 -33.48 -31.48 -3.43
CA ASP A 696 -34.69 -31.10 -2.66
C ASP A 696 -35.63 -30.34 -3.62
N PRO A 697 -36.93 -30.69 -3.71
CA PRO A 697 -37.85 -30.02 -4.63
C PRO A 697 -38.14 -28.58 -4.16
N GLY A 698 -37.38 -27.63 -4.71
CA GLY A 698 -37.54 -26.20 -4.41
C GLY A 698 -36.25 -25.38 -4.40
N SER A 699 -35.07 -26.01 -4.50
CA SER A 699 -33.79 -25.30 -4.50
C SER A 699 -33.37 -24.80 -5.90
N ASN A 700 -32.47 -23.81 -5.92
CA ASN A 700 -31.84 -23.29 -7.13
C ASN A 700 -31.03 -24.41 -7.85
N PRO A 701 -31.19 -24.61 -9.16
CA PRO A 701 -30.46 -25.64 -9.92
C PRO A 701 -28.92 -25.46 -9.98
N ARG A 702 -28.37 -24.34 -9.46
CA ARG A 702 -26.93 -24.09 -9.27
C ARG A 702 -26.45 -24.23 -7.82
N CYS A 703 -27.29 -24.74 -6.92
CA CYS A 703 -26.93 -24.94 -5.51
C CYS A 703 -25.88 -26.05 -5.37
N ILE A 704 -24.69 -25.70 -4.88
CA ILE A 704 -23.57 -26.65 -4.69
C ILE A 704 -23.54 -27.30 -3.30
N SER A 705 -24.31 -26.78 -2.34
CA SER A 705 -24.51 -27.33 -0.99
C SER A 705 -25.70 -26.65 -0.31
N PHE A 706 -26.42 -27.34 0.58
CA PHE A 706 -27.52 -26.79 1.38
C PHE A 706 -27.34 -27.11 2.87
N ALA A 707 -27.82 -26.22 3.74
CA ALA A 707 -27.80 -26.39 5.18
C ALA A 707 -29.06 -25.79 5.81
N THR A 708 -29.56 -26.41 6.89
CA THR A 708 -30.78 -25.97 7.59
C THR A 708 -30.42 -25.35 8.93
N PHE A 709 -31.06 -24.21 9.24
CA PHE A 709 -30.90 -23.54 10.52
C PHE A 709 -31.41 -24.44 11.66
N SER A 710 -30.58 -24.67 12.67
CA SER A 710 -30.98 -25.33 13.91
C SER A 710 -31.53 -24.31 14.90
N LYS A 711 -32.41 -24.75 15.80
CA LYS A 711 -32.99 -23.89 16.83
C LYS A 711 -31.90 -23.44 17.81
N GLY A 712 -31.44 -22.20 17.66
CA GLY A 712 -30.37 -21.59 18.46
C GLY A 712 -29.25 -20.95 17.64
N ASP A 713 -29.20 -21.20 16.33
CA ASP A 713 -28.20 -20.60 15.44
C ASP A 713 -28.49 -19.12 15.20
N THR A 714 -27.44 -18.30 15.22
CA THR A 714 -27.48 -16.90 14.76
C THR A 714 -26.95 -16.79 13.33
N CYS A 715 -27.32 -15.73 12.60
CA CYS A 715 -26.79 -15.48 11.26
C CYS A 715 -25.26 -15.43 11.24
N GLN A 716 -24.65 -14.91 12.31
CA GLN A 716 -23.21 -14.81 12.43
C GLN A 716 -22.55 -16.18 12.66
N SER A 717 -23.05 -16.95 13.64
CA SER A 717 -22.52 -18.31 13.89
C SER A 717 -22.71 -19.25 12.69
N PHE A 718 -23.76 -19.05 11.90
CA PHE A 718 -24.01 -19.83 10.69
C PHE A 718 -23.13 -19.38 9.52
N ALA A 719 -22.91 -18.07 9.35
CA ALA A 719 -22.00 -17.53 8.34
C ALA A 719 -20.54 -17.97 8.57
N GLU A 720 -20.09 -17.93 9.82
CA GLU A 720 -18.74 -18.35 10.25
C GLU A 720 -18.53 -19.86 10.04
N ALA A 721 -19.51 -20.70 10.38
CA ALA A 721 -19.41 -22.16 10.20
C ALA A 721 -19.31 -22.60 8.73
N TRP A 722 -19.72 -21.74 7.80
CA TRP A 722 -19.74 -22.02 6.35
C TRP A 722 -18.83 -21.11 5.54
N ASN A 723 -17.98 -20.32 6.23
CA ASN A 723 -16.98 -19.43 5.64
C ASN A 723 -17.54 -18.49 4.56
N ILE A 724 -18.72 -17.94 4.81
CA ILE A 724 -19.40 -16.95 3.96
C ILE A 724 -19.57 -15.65 4.73
N GLY A 725 -19.49 -14.50 4.05
CA GLY A 725 -19.76 -13.21 4.68
C GLY A 725 -21.20 -13.11 5.16
N THR A 726 -21.44 -12.53 6.34
CA THR A 726 -22.79 -12.38 6.91
C THR A 726 -23.73 -11.59 5.98
N ALA A 727 -23.19 -10.63 5.23
CA ALA A 727 -23.92 -9.88 4.21
C ALA A 727 -24.28 -10.71 2.98
N ASP A 728 -23.47 -11.73 2.65
CA ASP A 728 -23.73 -12.64 1.54
C ASP A 728 -24.66 -13.78 1.96
N LEU A 729 -24.58 -14.24 3.22
CA LEU A 729 -25.56 -15.16 3.80
C LEU A 729 -26.99 -14.58 3.71
N ILE A 730 -27.18 -13.30 4.01
CA ILE A 730 -28.49 -12.63 3.93
C ILE A 730 -29.05 -12.62 2.49
N LYS A 731 -28.18 -12.60 1.47
CA LYS A 731 -28.58 -12.66 0.05
C LYS A 731 -28.90 -14.08 -0.43
N LEU A 732 -28.41 -15.09 0.29
CA LEU A 732 -28.56 -16.52 -0.06
C LEU A 732 -29.73 -17.20 0.66
N VAL A 733 -30.34 -16.56 1.66
CA VAL A 733 -31.52 -17.09 2.37
C VAL A 733 -32.78 -16.77 1.55
N SER A 734 -33.33 -17.79 0.87
CA SER A 734 -34.71 -17.75 0.43
C SER A 734 -35.63 -18.11 1.60
N VAL A 735 -36.47 -17.17 2.04
CA VAL A 735 -37.55 -17.47 3.00
C VAL A 735 -38.63 -18.25 2.24
N GLY A 736 -38.74 -19.55 2.53
CA GLY A 736 -39.86 -20.39 2.11
C GLY A 736 -41.06 -20.26 3.03
#